data_AF-A0A2S1LP99-F1
#
_entry.id   AF-A0A2S1LP99-F1
#
_cell.length_a   1.000
_cell.length_b   1.000
_cell.length_c   1.000
_cell.angle_alpha   90.00
_cell.angle_beta   90.00
_cell.angle_gamma   90.00
#
_symmetry.space_group_name_H-M   'P 1'
#
loop_
_entity.id
_entity.type
_entity.pdbx_description
1 polymer ?
#
loop_
_entity_poly.entity_id
_entity_poly.type
_entity_poly.pdbx_seq_one_letter_code
_entity_poly.pdbx_strand_id
1 'polypeptide(L)'
;MSKILSSEIVSLVHHVKLNESGWWEKAIQNIIISTFGINNNEPISDKQIFDNLITEIKTEIDIVRLLKQFETLKSKGIIVNAPGNLYVLSNEKYEEFNSSFTSQKEIELEAENRFKELCTKVCPEIGEKKLWGDLNDYLVIPLIKEIGAKTYELISGVDSKNIAEYGQFHNFLSRFNGERDKIQILLLQYFDFSNDFVKKYILHQLNAYFFIEATNLNQKTVEEVYALSKSQSNLKIFVDTNFLLTLLDLHDNPSNDAGFALLELIEEIKNKVVIKFYVLPKTVEEFQNLIKKFKDHIKKLKPTLNQAIAAEGTEEFTGIVKKYFQKCHEKNVILDLDDYFDPYLDNFSVNIRKKGIEIQQDNMDKYTSDQRVIDDLLQQADYRYDRYANNGKFQGLNEEEKKIKKDIIYDKFNHDCQIWYYVKDKRPAYIDSTKDVSSWILTLDYSFLEYDKFKQNNDTNIKISICLHPNEFISMLQFWVPRTEKFENAILGSFRLPFFFKEVDSESEKISMDTLRAMTQYEDNNKFSSELVTEILTNKALRQKIKPNNSVEQNAELLKDEIFKSYELKKEQLILETEKKNELSDKLTSVESVVQTLSKKIDELQEKTNVKIEKELELIRQSRIQEITNSKNILNYQKEQLELRINDFEELIRNADDEINLYLNSLSSQIQSFFVGKVKYEEETKNKIYKKYYDTIKFNTLKLEHLETIKKLENLDIPSNEGKIIIYCENQNAHLFNKLSFHNIHFIPETNSNGVYIKVQANPTHFGVRDRDYLTDNEVIKLKKLHKNYFILDYYCFENYLYHPDNLVELELDNFNKDLYINELIIQKESKYDSIVAKLINSRNSYQEFKLPDVKIREKNDLIICENLKSDELEIFLKSFSLKTEFDRTFLSKYQLKDENLIKTEWFRDRIEKLLSFTQ
;
A
#
# COMPACT_ATOMS: atom_id res chain seq x y z
N MET A 1 14.35 -14.95 -36.82
CA MET A 1 15.00 -14.16 -35.75
C MET A 1 14.80 -12.69 -36.05
N SER A 2 13.88 -12.05 -35.32
CA SER A 2 13.70 -10.60 -35.33
C SER A 2 14.81 -9.98 -34.49
N LYS A 3 15.59 -9.07 -35.07
CA LYS A 3 16.65 -8.33 -34.37
C LYS A 3 16.00 -7.19 -33.58
N ILE A 4 16.47 -6.92 -32.36
CA ILE A 4 16.18 -5.67 -31.63
C ILE A 4 16.56 -4.48 -32.52
N LEU A 5 15.68 -3.47 -32.62
CA LEU A 5 16.01 -2.22 -33.32
C LEU A 5 17.24 -1.59 -32.69
N SER A 6 18.14 -1.09 -33.53
CA SER A 6 19.33 -0.38 -33.08
C SER A 6 18.95 0.87 -32.26
N SER A 7 19.71 1.15 -31.20
CA SER A 7 19.48 2.30 -30.31
C SER A 7 19.53 3.62 -31.08
N GLU A 8 20.27 3.65 -32.19
CA GLU A 8 20.38 4.72 -33.17
C GLU A 8 19.06 5.04 -33.86
N ILE A 9 18.25 4.01 -34.18
CA ILE A 9 16.92 4.20 -34.76
C ILE A 9 15.93 4.61 -33.67
N VAL A 10 15.98 3.91 -32.53
CA VAL A 10 15.04 4.16 -31.42
C VAL A 10 15.17 5.59 -30.89
N SER A 11 16.39 6.11 -30.75
CA SER A 11 16.67 7.46 -30.22
C SER A 11 16.01 8.58 -31.01
N LEU A 12 15.79 8.40 -32.33
CA LEU A 12 15.19 9.43 -33.17
C LEU A 12 13.72 9.16 -33.52
N VAL A 13 13.35 7.90 -33.74
CA VAL A 13 12.02 7.56 -34.26
C VAL A 13 10.95 7.66 -33.17
N HIS A 14 11.29 7.42 -31.90
CA HIS A 14 10.31 7.48 -30.82
C HIS A 14 9.70 8.88 -30.62
N HIS A 15 10.32 9.95 -31.11
CA HIS A 15 9.81 11.33 -31.01
C HIS A 15 8.73 11.68 -32.05
N VAL A 16 8.46 10.80 -33.02
CA VAL A 16 7.44 11.03 -34.04
C VAL A 16 6.04 10.89 -33.43
N LYS A 17 5.09 11.71 -33.87
CA LYS A 17 3.70 11.68 -33.38
C LYS A 17 2.73 11.52 -34.55
N LEU A 18 1.86 10.51 -34.49
CA LEU A 18 0.90 10.17 -35.55
C LEU A 18 -0.13 11.26 -35.84
N ASN A 19 -0.47 12.06 -34.84
CA ASN A 19 -1.46 13.11 -34.96
C ASN A 19 -0.90 14.42 -35.58
N GLU A 20 0.41 14.47 -35.87
CA GLU A 20 1.05 15.60 -36.55
C GLU A 20 1.09 15.37 -38.07
N SER A 21 0.84 16.41 -38.86
CA SER A 21 1.02 16.34 -40.31
C SER A 21 2.50 16.16 -40.66
N GLY A 22 2.80 15.27 -41.60
CA GLY A 22 4.18 14.99 -41.99
C GLY A 22 4.88 13.95 -41.11
N TRP A 23 4.16 13.22 -40.25
CA TRP A 23 4.73 12.21 -39.36
C TRP A 23 5.46 11.11 -40.14
N TRP A 24 4.94 10.68 -41.29
CA TRP A 24 5.54 9.63 -42.10
C TRP A 24 6.87 10.09 -42.68
N GLU A 25 6.88 11.31 -43.25
CA GLU A 25 8.08 11.94 -43.79
C GLU A 25 9.14 12.14 -42.70
N LYS A 26 8.73 12.55 -41.50
CA LYS A 26 9.62 12.75 -40.34
C LYS A 26 10.21 11.42 -39.85
N ALA A 27 9.42 10.35 -39.80
CA ALA A 27 9.90 9.01 -39.46
C ALA A 27 10.98 8.54 -40.45
N ILE A 28 10.71 8.63 -41.75
CA ILE A 28 11.68 8.26 -42.80
C ILE A 28 12.95 9.11 -42.71
N GLN A 29 12.82 10.43 -42.50
CA GLN A 29 13.97 11.32 -42.33
C GLN A 29 14.83 10.93 -41.13
N ASN A 30 14.22 10.63 -39.99
CA ASN A 30 14.92 10.20 -38.77
C ASN A 30 15.62 8.84 -38.95
N ILE A 31 14.99 7.92 -39.67
CA ILE A 31 15.60 6.63 -40.03
C ILE A 31 16.82 6.87 -40.95
N ILE A 32 16.72 7.74 -41.96
CA ILE A 32 17.88 8.10 -42.80
C ILE A 32 19.01 8.66 -41.95
N ILE A 33 18.72 9.61 -41.04
CA ILE A 33 19.73 10.21 -40.14
C ILE A 33 20.41 9.14 -39.27
N SER A 34 19.64 8.17 -38.74
CA SER A 34 20.20 7.09 -37.92
C SER A 34 21.26 6.24 -38.65
N THR A 35 21.17 6.09 -39.98
CA THR A 35 22.16 5.33 -40.75
C THR A 35 23.54 5.99 -40.80
N PHE A 36 23.60 7.32 -40.79
CA PHE A 36 24.86 8.05 -40.64
C PHE A 36 25.40 7.88 -39.21
N GLY A 37 24.51 7.88 -38.21
CA GLY A 37 24.85 7.60 -36.83
C GLY A 37 25.48 6.23 -36.61
N ILE A 38 24.91 5.17 -37.19
CA ILE A 38 25.46 3.80 -37.17
C ILE A 38 26.88 3.76 -37.73
N ASN A 39 27.19 4.62 -38.70
CA ASN A 39 28.52 4.73 -39.32
C ASN A 39 29.42 5.80 -38.67
N ASN A 40 29.10 6.28 -37.45
CA ASN A 40 29.83 7.34 -36.74
C ASN A 40 30.04 8.62 -37.57
N ASN A 41 29.10 8.93 -38.46
CA ASN A 41 29.17 10.03 -39.43
C ASN A 41 30.37 9.97 -40.39
N GLU A 42 30.97 8.79 -40.59
CA GLU A 42 31.96 8.62 -41.65
C GLU A 42 31.27 8.76 -43.02
N PRO A 43 31.94 9.34 -44.04
CA PRO A 43 31.34 9.60 -45.35
C PRO A 43 30.79 8.34 -46.03
N ILE A 44 29.49 8.32 -46.31
CA ILE A 44 28.79 7.18 -46.94
C ILE A 44 28.22 7.55 -48.31
N SER A 45 28.24 6.59 -49.23
CA SER A 45 27.64 6.74 -50.56
C SER A 45 26.13 6.52 -50.53
N ASP A 46 25.42 7.03 -51.54
CA ASP A 46 23.99 6.79 -51.73
C ASP A 46 23.64 5.30 -51.62
N LYS A 47 24.39 4.44 -52.32
CA LYS A 47 24.18 2.98 -52.31
C LYS A 47 24.30 2.37 -50.91
N GLN A 48 25.31 2.79 -50.13
CA GLN A 48 25.50 2.30 -48.77
C GLN A 48 24.38 2.73 -47.82
N ILE A 49 23.83 3.94 -47.99
CA ILE A 49 22.68 4.40 -47.21
C ILE A 49 21.47 3.49 -47.45
N PHE A 50 21.15 3.18 -48.71
CA PHE A 50 20.04 2.28 -49.05
C PHE A 50 20.28 0.85 -48.58
N ASP A 51 21.49 0.32 -48.75
CA ASP A 51 21.82 -1.04 -48.32
C ASP A 51 21.72 -1.18 -46.78
N ASN A 52 22.16 -0.16 -46.02
CA ASN A 52 22.05 -0.12 -44.57
C ASN A 52 20.59 0.01 -44.11
N LEU A 53 19.79 0.85 -44.77
CA LEU A 53 18.35 0.99 -44.49
C LEU A 53 17.59 -0.32 -44.70
N ILE A 54 17.83 -1.00 -45.82
CA ILE A 54 17.18 -2.29 -46.14
C ILE A 54 17.58 -3.36 -45.11
N THR A 55 18.85 -3.36 -44.69
CA THR A 55 19.38 -4.35 -43.73
C THR A 55 18.77 -4.19 -42.33
N GLU A 56 18.59 -2.94 -41.87
CA GLU A 56 18.05 -2.65 -40.54
C GLU A 56 16.52 -2.81 -40.47
N ILE A 57 15.79 -2.36 -41.50
CA ILE A 57 14.33 -2.27 -41.44
C ILE A 57 13.67 -3.56 -41.94
N LYS A 58 14.30 -4.30 -42.86
CA LYS A 58 13.80 -5.57 -43.43
C LYS A 58 12.36 -5.50 -43.98
N THR A 59 11.91 -4.32 -44.42
CA THR A 59 10.59 -4.13 -45.03
C THR A 59 10.67 -3.59 -46.46
N GLU A 60 9.59 -3.77 -47.23
CA GLU A 60 9.47 -3.27 -48.60
C GLU A 60 9.14 -1.77 -48.58
N ILE A 61 10.17 -0.92 -48.45
CA ILE A 61 9.99 0.54 -48.49
C ILE A 61 9.99 1.03 -49.94
N ASP A 62 9.07 1.94 -50.25
CA ASP A 62 9.05 2.64 -51.54
C ASP A 62 10.31 3.50 -51.71
N ILE A 63 11.24 2.99 -52.52
CA ILE A 63 12.53 3.62 -52.82
C ILE A 63 12.37 5.03 -53.40
N VAL A 64 11.30 5.27 -54.19
CA VAL A 64 11.07 6.58 -54.82
C VAL A 64 10.70 7.61 -53.76
N ARG A 65 9.86 7.25 -52.78
CA ARG A 65 9.53 8.13 -51.67
C ARG A 65 10.72 8.36 -50.75
N LEU A 66 11.55 7.35 -50.53
CA LEU A 66 12.76 7.47 -49.72
C LEU A 66 13.78 8.43 -50.34
N LEU A 67 14.04 8.31 -51.65
CA LEU A 67 14.87 9.24 -52.41
C LEU A 67 14.39 10.68 -52.29
N LYS A 68 13.08 10.91 -52.36
CA LYS A 68 12.49 12.25 -52.20
C LYS A 68 12.78 12.85 -50.81
N GLN A 69 12.72 12.04 -49.76
CA GLN A 69 13.04 12.51 -48.40
C GLN A 69 14.54 12.77 -48.22
N PHE A 70 15.39 11.94 -48.82
CA PHE A 70 16.83 12.15 -48.84
C PHE A 70 17.22 13.46 -49.52
N GLU A 71 16.66 13.75 -50.70
CA GLU A 71 16.86 15.04 -51.38
C GLU A 71 16.30 16.23 -50.57
N THR A 72 15.20 16.01 -49.83
CA THR A 72 14.67 17.03 -48.91
C THR A 72 15.67 17.33 -47.79
N LEU A 73 16.31 16.32 -47.20
CA LEU A 73 17.34 16.50 -46.16
C LEU A 73 18.60 17.21 -46.70
N LYS A 74 19.01 16.93 -47.95
CA LYS A 74 20.08 17.68 -48.62
C LYS A 74 19.70 19.14 -48.82
N SER A 75 18.50 19.42 -49.34
CA SER A 75 18.04 20.78 -49.59
C SER A 75 17.96 21.64 -48.32
N LYS A 76 17.73 21.01 -47.17
CA LYS A 76 17.71 21.66 -45.85
C LYS A 76 19.09 21.83 -45.22
N GLY A 77 20.15 21.35 -45.86
CA GLY A 77 21.52 21.40 -45.32
C GLY A 77 21.77 20.46 -44.13
N ILE A 78 20.88 19.49 -43.90
CA ILE A 78 21.04 18.48 -42.84
C ILE A 78 22.06 17.43 -43.27
N ILE A 79 22.05 17.06 -44.55
CA ILE A 79 23.03 16.19 -45.18
C ILE A 79 23.91 17.06 -46.09
N VAL A 80 25.22 16.93 -45.92
CA VAL A 80 26.24 17.72 -46.62
C VAL A 80 27.13 16.82 -47.47
N ASN A 81 27.58 17.35 -48.61
CA ASN A 81 28.47 16.65 -49.52
C ASN A 81 29.89 16.58 -48.94
N ALA A 82 30.43 15.37 -48.89
CA ALA A 82 31.84 15.07 -48.65
C ALA A 82 32.56 14.76 -49.98
N PRO A 83 33.90 14.75 -50.01
CA PRO A 83 34.66 14.44 -51.22
C PRO A 83 34.30 13.05 -51.79
N GLY A 84 34.10 12.95 -53.11
CA GLY A 84 33.92 11.67 -53.80
C GLY A 84 32.48 11.15 -53.93
N ASN A 85 31.47 12.03 -54.02
CA ASN A 85 30.03 11.67 -53.99
C ASN A 85 29.64 10.90 -52.71
N LEU A 86 30.27 11.27 -51.60
CA LEU A 86 29.95 10.77 -50.27
C LEU A 86 29.19 11.85 -49.50
N TYR A 87 28.46 11.43 -48.48
CA TYR A 87 27.61 12.32 -47.69
C TYR A 87 27.90 12.13 -46.20
N VAL A 88 27.73 13.20 -45.45
CA VAL A 88 27.79 13.23 -43.99
C VAL A 88 26.63 14.07 -43.44
N LEU A 89 26.27 13.89 -42.18
CA LEU A 89 25.41 14.82 -41.46
C LEU A 89 26.15 16.12 -41.15
N SER A 90 25.43 17.23 -41.12
CA SER A 90 25.94 18.49 -40.60
C SER A 90 26.37 18.32 -39.14
N ASN A 91 27.39 19.07 -38.71
CA ASN A 91 27.91 18.98 -37.33
C ASN A 91 26.80 19.21 -36.29
N GLU A 92 25.94 20.21 -36.51
CA GLU A 92 24.80 20.52 -35.65
C GLU A 92 23.85 19.32 -35.51
N LYS A 93 23.46 18.69 -36.62
CA LYS A 93 22.55 17.54 -36.58
C LYS A 93 23.21 16.29 -35.99
N TYR A 94 24.51 16.11 -36.22
CA TYR A 94 25.25 14.99 -35.66
C TYR A 94 25.41 15.13 -34.13
N GLU A 95 25.64 16.34 -33.62
CA GLU A 95 25.63 16.60 -32.17
C GLU A 95 24.26 16.34 -31.54
N GLU A 96 23.18 16.79 -32.18
CA GLU A 96 21.80 16.52 -31.73
C GLU A 96 21.49 15.00 -31.72
N PHE A 97 21.92 14.28 -32.76
CA PHE A 97 21.83 12.83 -32.82
C PHE A 97 22.61 12.17 -31.67
N ASN A 98 23.87 12.55 -31.46
CA ASN A 98 24.71 11.95 -30.41
C ASN A 98 24.17 12.20 -29.01
N SER A 99 23.60 13.38 -28.75
CA SER A 99 22.93 13.67 -27.48
C SER A 99 21.72 12.74 -27.27
N SER A 100 20.87 12.60 -28.29
CA SER A 100 19.69 11.72 -28.26
C SER A 100 20.07 10.24 -28.12
N PHE A 101 21.13 9.81 -28.82
CA PHE A 101 21.67 8.46 -28.77
C PHE A 101 22.26 8.12 -27.39
N THR A 102 23.02 9.05 -26.79
CA THR A 102 23.59 8.86 -25.44
C THR A 102 22.50 8.71 -24.40
N SER A 103 21.46 9.57 -24.45
CA SER A 103 20.31 9.45 -23.55
C SER A 103 19.57 8.13 -23.73
N GLN A 104 19.39 7.67 -24.98
CA GLN A 104 18.77 6.38 -25.25
C GLN A 104 19.60 5.20 -24.69
N LYS A 105 20.92 5.26 -24.80
CA LYS A 105 21.81 4.23 -24.23
C LYS A 105 21.77 4.18 -22.70
N GLU A 106 21.67 5.34 -22.06
CA GLU A 106 21.48 5.43 -20.61
C GLU A 106 20.17 4.78 -20.18
N ILE A 107 19.06 5.08 -20.88
CA ILE A 107 17.76 4.47 -20.62
C ILE A 107 17.80 2.94 -20.76
N GLU A 108 18.42 2.43 -21.81
CA GLU A 108 18.59 0.98 -22.03
C GLU A 108 19.41 0.32 -20.93
N LEU A 109 20.51 0.96 -20.52
CA LEU A 109 21.40 0.45 -19.48
C LEU A 109 20.70 0.38 -18.12
N GLU A 110 20.01 1.45 -17.73
CA GLU A 110 19.30 1.50 -16.45
C GLU A 110 18.09 0.56 -16.41
N ALA A 111 17.37 0.43 -17.53
CA ALA A 111 16.28 -0.55 -17.64
C ALA A 111 16.79 -1.99 -17.54
N GLU A 112 17.95 -2.31 -18.11
CA GLU A 112 18.61 -3.61 -17.97
C GLU A 112 19.13 -3.84 -16.54
N ASN A 113 19.76 -2.83 -15.92
CA ASN A 113 20.24 -2.91 -14.54
C ASN A 113 19.11 -3.21 -13.56
N ARG A 114 17.95 -2.55 -13.73
CA ARG A 114 16.75 -2.82 -12.95
C ARG A 114 16.26 -4.25 -13.11
N PHE A 115 16.27 -4.78 -14.34
CA PHE A 115 15.90 -6.18 -14.59
C PHE A 115 16.86 -7.15 -13.90
N LYS A 116 18.17 -6.92 -13.99
CA LYS A 116 19.20 -7.74 -13.35
C LYS A 116 19.06 -7.74 -11.83
N GLU A 117 18.79 -6.57 -11.22
CA GLU A 117 18.56 -6.42 -9.79
C GLU A 117 17.35 -7.26 -9.32
N LEU A 118 16.23 -7.22 -10.05
CA LEU A 118 15.06 -8.03 -9.73
C LEU A 118 15.32 -9.52 -9.97
N CYS A 119 16.04 -9.86 -11.04
CA CYS A 119 16.41 -11.25 -11.34
C CYS A 119 17.28 -11.85 -10.22
N THR A 120 18.25 -11.10 -9.68
CA THR A 120 19.08 -11.57 -8.56
C THR A 120 18.29 -11.76 -7.28
N LYS A 121 17.23 -10.96 -7.06
CA LYS A 121 16.35 -11.08 -5.90
C LYS A 121 15.36 -12.24 -6.00
N VAL A 122 14.76 -12.46 -7.17
CA VAL A 122 13.63 -13.39 -7.34
C VAL A 122 14.04 -14.73 -7.94
N CYS A 123 14.95 -14.73 -8.94
CA CYS A 123 15.36 -15.93 -9.70
C CYS A 123 16.90 -15.97 -9.93
N PRO A 124 17.73 -16.13 -8.88
CA PRO A 124 19.19 -16.12 -9.03
C PRO A 124 19.75 -17.27 -9.89
N GLU A 125 18.96 -18.32 -10.13
CA GLU A 125 19.41 -19.58 -10.75
C GLU A 125 19.46 -19.57 -12.29
N ILE A 126 18.69 -18.69 -12.96
CA ILE A 126 18.50 -18.72 -14.42
C ILE A 126 19.58 -17.94 -15.20
N GLY A 127 20.36 -17.10 -14.52
CA GLY A 127 21.42 -16.29 -15.12
C GLY A 127 20.88 -15.05 -15.83
N GLU A 128 21.19 -13.87 -15.28
CA GLU A 128 20.59 -12.58 -15.63
C GLU A 128 20.71 -12.19 -17.12
N LYS A 129 21.88 -12.42 -17.74
CA LYS A 129 22.14 -12.01 -19.13
C LYS A 129 21.35 -12.83 -20.14
N LYS A 130 21.21 -14.13 -19.88
CA LYS A 130 20.46 -15.03 -20.74
C LYS A 130 18.97 -14.71 -20.65
N LEU A 131 18.46 -14.50 -19.43
CA LEU A 131 17.06 -14.18 -19.21
C LEU A 131 16.66 -12.82 -19.80
N TRP A 132 17.53 -11.80 -19.73
CA TRP A 132 17.30 -10.51 -20.38
C TRP A 132 17.23 -10.63 -21.92
N GLY A 133 18.13 -11.44 -22.51
CA GLY A 133 18.07 -11.74 -23.95
C GLY A 133 16.78 -12.48 -24.32
N ASP A 134 16.42 -13.51 -23.55
CA ASP A 134 15.20 -14.28 -23.78
C ASP A 134 13.93 -13.42 -23.61
N LEU A 135 13.91 -12.51 -22.64
CA LEU A 135 12.83 -11.55 -22.41
C LEU A 135 12.60 -10.69 -23.65
N ASN A 136 13.66 -10.09 -24.18
CA ASN A 136 13.54 -9.20 -25.32
C ASN A 136 13.14 -9.95 -26.59
N ASP A 137 13.81 -11.05 -26.89
CA ASP A 137 13.63 -11.77 -28.15
C ASP A 137 12.30 -12.53 -28.23
N TYR A 138 11.79 -13.03 -27.10
CA TYR A 138 10.63 -13.94 -27.09
C TYR A 138 9.38 -13.40 -26.40
N LEU A 139 9.46 -12.23 -25.74
CA LEU A 139 8.30 -11.62 -25.09
C LEU A 139 8.12 -10.15 -25.51
N VAL A 140 9.08 -9.27 -25.25
CA VAL A 140 8.92 -7.82 -25.47
C VAL A 140 8.82 -7.48 -26.96
N ILE A 141 9.74 -7.94 -27.79
CA ILE A 141 9.70 -7.65 -29.25
C ILE A 141 8.47 -8.28 -29.90
N PRO A 142 8.13 -9.58 -29.68
CA PRO A 142 6.91 -10.15 -30.24
C PRO A 142 5.64 -9.40 -29.82
N LEU A 143 5.53 -9.02 -28.55
CA LEU A 143 4.38 -8.28 -28.04
C LEU A 143 4.27 -6.87 -28.64
N ILE A 144 5.39 -6.16 -28.75
CA ILE A 144 5.45 -4.85 -29.40
C ILE A 144 5.04 -4.95 -30.88
N LYS A 145 5.54 -5.97 -31.60
CA LYS A 145 5.16 -6.21 -32.99
C LYS A 145 3.69 -6.57 -33.14
N GLU A 146 3.13 -7.34 -32.21
CA GLU A 146 1.71 -7.64 -32.19
C GLU A 146 0.87 -6.37 -32.03
N ILE A 147 1.21 -5.50 -31.07
CA ILE A 147 0.51 -4.23 -30.86
C ILE A 147 0.67 -3.31 -32.08
N GLY A 148 1.87 -3.26 -32.67
CA GLY A 148 2.15 -2.50 -33.88
C GLY A 148 1.36 -3.00 -35.10
N ALA A 149 1.35 -4.32 -35.34
CA ALA A 149 0.64 -4.96 -36.44
C ALA A 149 -0.88 -4.80 -36.33
N LYS A 150 -1.45 -4.91 -35.12
CA LYS A 150 -2.87 -4.62 -34.88
C LYS A 150 -3.21 -3.16 -35.20
N THR A 151 -2.34 -2.24 -34.82
CA THR A 151 -2.52 -0.82 -35.15
C THR A 151 -2.42 -0.61 -36.67
N TYR A 152 -1.54 -1.33 -37.37
CA TYR A 152 -1.45 -1.32 -38.83
C TYR A 152 -2.69 -1.92 -39.51
N GLU A 153 -3.25 -3.00 -38.99
CA GLU A 153 -4.50 -3.61 -39.48
C GLU A 153 -5.68 -2.65 -39.33
N LEU A 154 -5.79 -1.98 -38.17
CA LEU A 154 -6.75 -0.89 -37.93
C LEU A 154 -6.60 0.28 -38.92
N ILE A 155 -5.38 0.56 -39.39
CA ILE A 155 -5.11 1.64 -40.34
C ILE A 155 -5.39 1.24 -41.78
N SER A 156 -4.92 0.06 -42.18
CA SER A 156 -4.88 -0.36 -43.58
C SER A 156 -6.10 -1.15 -44.01
N GLY A 157 -6.85 -1.75 -43.08
CA GLY A 157 -7.96 -2.66 -43.38
C GLY A 157 -7.52 -3.92 -44.14
N VAL A 158 -6.21 -4.18 -44.18
CA VAL A 158 -5.59 -5.34 -44.82
C VAL A 158 -5.17 -6.30 -43.72
N ASP A 159 -5.59 -7.56 -43.84
CA ASP A 159 -5.20 -8.63 -42.91
C ASP A 159 -3.68 -8.67 -42.76
N SER A 160 -3.21 -8.29 -41.58
CA SER A 160 -1.86 -8.61 -41.16
C SER A 160 -1.82 -10.13 -40.89
N LYS A 161 -0.72 -10.80 -41.26
CA LYS A 161 -0.60 -12.27 -41.10
C LYS A 161 -1.07 -12.68 -39.70
N ASN A 162 -1.94 -13.71 -39.65
CA ASN A 162 -2.46 -14.36 -38.44
C ASN A 162 -1.47 -14.30 -37.27
N ILE A 163 -1.67 -13.32 -36.38
CA ILE A 163 -1.06 -13.32 -35.05
C ILE A 163 -1.88 -14.31 -34.25
N ALA A 164 -1.52 -15.57 -34.46
CA ALA A 164 -1.99 -16.66 -33.65
C ALA A 164 -1.57 -16.37 -32.21
N GLU A 165 -2.60 -16.21 -31.39
CA GLU A 165 -2.61 -16.44 -29.95
C GLU A 165 -1.86 -15.40 -29.10
N TYR A 166 -2.64 -14.78 -28.21
CA TYR A 166 -2.21 -14.18 -26.92
C TYR A 166 -1.33 -15.12 -26.04
N GLY A 167 -0.95 -16.28 -26.57
CA GLY A 167 -0.06 -17.26 -25.97
C GLY A 167 1.42 -16.90 -26.04
N GLN A 168 1.86 -15.72 -26.52
CA GLN A 168 3.29 -15.35 -26.46
C GLN A 168 3.83 -15.39 -25.01
N PHE A 169 3.01 -14.94 -24.05
CA PHE A 169 3.34 -15.09 -22.63
C PHE A 169 3.41 -16.56 -22.20
N HIS A 170 2.45 -17.38 -22.61
CA HIS A 170 2.45 -18.82 -22.31
C HIS A 170 3.63 -19.56 -22.98
N ASN A 171 3.98 -19.17 -24.20
CA ASN A 171 5.10 -19.67 -24.99
C ASN A 171 6.44 -19.23 -24.40
N PHE A 172 6.50 -18.04 -23.80
CA PHE A 172 7.66 -17.60 -23.03
C PHE A 172 7.80 -18.42 -21.75
N LEU A 173 6.72 -18.53 -20.95
CA LEU A 173 6.73 -19.28 -19.69
C LEU A 173 6.98 -20.79 -19.88
N SER A 174 6.54 -21.38 -21.00
CA SER A 174 6.77 -22.81 -21.28
C SER A 174 8.25 -23.16 -21.48
N ARG A 175 9.11 -22.16 -21.73
CA ARG A 175 10.57 -22.32 -21.83
C ARG A 175 11.25 -22.49 -20.47
N PHE A 176 10.56 -22.14 -19.40
CA PHE A 176 11.07 -22.17 -18.03
C PHE A 176 10.24 -23.13 -17.17
N ASN A 177 10.39 -24.43 -17.42
CA ASN A 177 9.69 -25.46 -16.66
C ASN A 177 10.24 -25.53 -15.22
N GLY A 178 9.36 -25.36 -14.23
CA GLY A 178 9.67 -25.45 -12.79
C GLY A 178 9.79 -24.10 -12.06
N GLU A 179 10.00 -22.98 -12.76
CA GLU A 179 10.18 -21.64 -12.16
C GLU A 179 9.14 -20.60 -12.62
N ARG A 180 8.02 -21.05 -13.21
CA ARG A 180 7.00 -20.19 -13.83
C ARG A 180 6.48 -19.10 -12.90
N ASP A 181 6.17 -19.44 -11.65
CA ASP A 181 5.63 -18.49 -10.67
C ASP A 181 6.65 -17.41 -10.30
N LYS A 182 7.93 -17.79 -10.14
CA LYS A 182 9.00 -16.83 -9.83
C LYS A 182 9.24 -15.86 -10.99
N ILE A 183 9.24 -16.37 -12.23
CA ILE A 183 9.37 -15.54 -13.43
C ILE A 183 8.15 -14.63 -13.60
N GLN A 184 6.95 -15.11 -13.32
CA GLN A 184 5.75 -14.27 -13.36
C GLN A 184 5.85 -13.12 -12.35
N ILE A 185 6.29 -13.39 -11.11
CA ILE A 185 6.52 -12.36 -10.09
C ILE A 185 7.59 -11.35 -10.55
N LEU A 186 8.70 -11.83 -11.11
CA LEU A 186 9.76 -10.98 -11.68
C LEU A 186 9.20 -10.03 -12.75
N LEU A 187 8.40 -10.54 -13.68
CA LEU A 187 7.80 -9.74 -14.75
C LEU A 187 6.77 -8.74 -14.21
N LEU A 188 5.96 -9.14 -13.22
CA LEU A 188 4.99 -8.25 -12.57
C LEU A 188 5.67 -7.07 -11.86
N GLN A 189 6.81 -7.32 -11.22
CA GLN A 189 7.62 -6.28 -10.59
C GLN A 189 8.36 -5.41 -11.63
N TYR A 190 8.86 -6.02 -12.71
CA TYR A 190 9.57 -5.27 -13.74
C TYR A 190 8.63 -4.35 -14.53
N PHE A 191 7.45 -4.83 -14.89
CA PHE A 191 6.44 -4.06 -15.61
C PHE A 191 5.53 -3.25 -14.67
N ASP A 192 5.94 -2.97 -13.44
CA ASP A 192 5.15 -2.08 -12.56
C ASP A 192 5.10 -0.62 -13.06
N PHE A 193 6.03 -0.27 -13.95
CA PHE A 193 6.25 1.06 -14.55
C PHE A 193 6.36 2.21 -13.55
N SER A 194 6.66 1.90 -12.27
CA SER A 194 7.02 2.89 -11.25
C SER A 194 8.40 3.48 -11.52
N ASN A 195 9.27 2.71 -12.18
CA ASN A 195 10.59 3.15 -12.62
C ASN A 195 10.51 3.85 -13.98
N ASP A 196 10.93 5.12 -14.03
CA ASP A 196 10.87 5.97 -15.21
C ASP A 196 11.78 5.47 -16.37
N PHE A 197 12.91 4.84 -16.09
CA PHE A 197 13.78 4.28 -17.13
C PHE A 197 13.15 3.05 -17.81
N VAL A 198 12.54 2.16 -17.03
CA VAL A 198 11.80 1.00 -17.59
C VAL A 198 10.60 1.47 -18.40
N LYS A 199 9.86 2.46 -17.88
CA LYS A 199 8.74 3.12 -18.56
C LYS A 199 9.18 3.66 -19.93
N LYS A 200 10.24 4.48 -19.96
CA LYS A 200 10.81 5.07 -21.18
C LYS A 200 11.33 4.01 -22.14
N TYR A 201 12.04 3.01 -21.65
CA TYR A 201 12.58 1.93 -22.48
C TYR A 201 11.48 1.22 -23.28
N ILE A 202 10.42 0.75 -22.60
CA ILE A 202 9.32 0.04 -23.26
C ILE A 202 8.55 0.96 -24.21
N LEU A 203 8.28 2.21 -23.83
CA LEU A 203 7.63 3.18 -24.71
C LEU A 203 8.45 3.49 -25.96
N HIS A 204 9.76 3.69 -25.81
CA HIS A 204 10.64 4.04 -26.93
C HIS A 204 10.70 2.89 -27.93
N GLN A 205 10.83 1.65 -27.42
CA GLN A 205 10.80 0.45 -28.26
C GLN A 205 9.44 0.31 -28.97
N LEU A 206 8.32 0.39 -28.24
CA LEU A 206 6.98 0.29 -28.84
C LEU A 206 6.79 1.29 -29.99
N ASN A 207 7.13 2.56 -29.74
CA ASN A 207 6.94 3.61 -30.72
C ASN A 207 7.84 3.41 -31.94
N ALA A 208 9.12 3.08 -31.72
CA ALA A 208 10.06 2.87 -32.81
C ALA A 208 9.61 1.73 -33.74
N TYR A 209 9.21 0.59 -33.18
CA TYR A 209 8.67 -0.53 -33.96
C TYR A 209 7.39 -0.17 -34.69
N PHE A 210 6.46 0.52 -34.02
CA PHE A 210 5.23 0.95 -34.66
C PHE A 210 5.48 1.85 -35.88
N PHE A 211 6.32 2.89 -35.74
CA PHE A 211 6.60 3.81 -36.85
C PHE A 211 7.35 3.13 -37.99
N ILE A 212 8.22 2.17 -37.68
CA ILE A 212 8.89 1.35 -38.69
C ILE A 212 7.89 0.52 -39.48
N GLU A 213 6.96 -0.18 -38.83
CA GLU A 213 5.91 -0.91 -39.55
C GLU A 213 5.02 0.04 -40.35
N ALA A 214 4.74 1.23 -39.82
CA ALA A 214 3.96 2.27 -40.50
C ALA A 214 4.69 2.88 -41.71
N THR A 215 6.02 2.71 -41.86
CA THR A 215 6.73 3.13 -43.08
C THR A 215 6.25 2.39 -44.32
N ASN A 216 5.67 1.19 -44.17
CA ASN A 216 5.13 0.37 -45.26
C ASN A 216 3.79 0.88 -45.81
N LEU A 217 3.19 1.90 -45.18
CA LEU A 217 1.93 2.46 -45.64
C LEU A 217 2.12 3.17 -46.98
N ASN A 218 1.28 2.79 -47.96
CA ASN A 218 1.24 3.47 -49.24
C ASN A 218 0.74 4.92 -49.07
N GLN A 219 1.00 5.77 -50.08
CA GLN A 219 0.67 7.19 -50.02
C GLN A 219 -0.82 7.46 -49.77
N LYS A 220 -1.71 6.65 -50.37
CA LYS A 220 -3.17 6.77 -50.21
C LYS A 220 -3.57 6.55 -48.74
N THR A 221 -3.05 5.51 -48.10
CA THR A 221 -3.34 5.21 -46.69
C THR A 221 -2.78 6.27 -45.75
N VAL A 222 -1.59 6.82 -46.03
CA VAL A 222 -1.03 7.93 -45.24
C VAL A 222 -1.91 9.19 -45.33
N GLU A 223 -2.42 9.52 -46.52
CA GLU A 223 -3.33 10.65 -46.72
C GLU A 223 -4.68 10.44 -45.99
N GLU A 224 -5.19 9.21 -45.97
CA GLU A 224 -6.39 8.84 -45.21
C GLU A 224 -6.18 9.01 -43.70
N VAL A 225 -5.02 8.60 -43.16
CA VAL A 225 -4.64 8.82 -41.75
C VAL A 225 -4.54 10.32 -41.41
N TYR A 226 -3.95 11.13 -42.32
CA TYR A 226 -3.90 12.59 -42.13
C TYR A 226 -5.28 13.25 -42.18
N ALA A 227 -6.22 12.72 -42.96
CA ALA A 227 -7.60 13.21 -42.98
C ALA A 227 -8.33 12.84 -41.67
N LEU A 228 -8.11 11.61 -41.20
CA LEU A 228 -8.64 11.06 -39.94
C LEU A 228 -8.24 11.89 -38.71
N SER A 229 -6.96 12.26 -38.59
CA SER A 229 -6.45 13.04 -37.45
C SER A 229 -7.05 14.46 -37.38
N LYS A 230 -7.61 14.95 -38.49
CA LYS A 230 -8.27 16.26 -38.59
C LYS A 230 -9.79 16.20 -38.43
N SER A 231 -10.41 15.04 -38.57
CA SER A 231 -11.87 14.87 -38.41
C SER A 231 -12.25 14.64 -36.96
N GLN A 232 -13.27 15.35 -36.48
CA GLN A 232 -13.87 15.08 -35.18
C GLN A 232 -14.79 13.87 -35.29
N SER A 233 -14.41 12.75 -34.67
CA SER A 233 -15.17 11.50 -34.68
C SER A 233 -16.11 11.40 -33.48
N ASN A 234 -17.34 10.95 -33.73
CA ASN A 234 -18.32 10.58 -32.70
C ASN A 234 -18.33 9.06 -32.56
N LEU A 235 -17.72 8.55 -31.49
CA LEU A 235 -17.61 7.11 -31.23
C LEU A 235 -18.65 6.68 -30.19
N LYS A 236 -19.49 5.72 -30.57
CA LYS A 236 -20.43 5.03 -29.70
C LYS A 236 -19.83 3.70 -29.29
N ILE A 237 -19.52 3.55 -28.01
CA ILE A 237 -18.88 2.35 -27.47
C ILE A 237 -19.90 1.59 -26.64
N PHE A 238 -20.29 0.41 -27.09
CA PHE A 238 -21.14 -0.51 -26.35
C PHE A 238 -20.28 -1.34 -25.42
N VAL A 239 -20.60 -1.32 -24.12
CA VAL A 239 -19.84 -2.05 -23.12
C VAL A 239 -20.55 -3.32 -22.70
N ASP A 240 -19.75 -4.37 -22.51
CA ASP A 240 -20.16 -5.68 -22.04
C ASP A 240 -20.22 -5.76 -20.50
N THR A 241 -20.86 -6.79 -19.93
CA THR A 241 -21.03 -7.03 -18.49
C THR A 241 -19.70 -7.01 -17.74
N ASN A 242 -18.67 -7.66 -18.30
CA ASN A 242 -17.33 -7.72 -17.70
C ASN A 242 -16.68 -6.34 -17.62
N PHE A 243 -16.81 -5.53 -18.67
CA PHE A 243 -16.26 -4.18 -18.68
C PHE A 243 -17.06 -3.26 -17.74
N LEU A 244 -18.38 -3.44 -17.64
CA LEU A 244 -19.22 -2.71 -16.71
C LEU A 244 -18.84 -2.96 -15.24
N LEU A 245 -18.47 -4.19 -14.87
CA LEU A 245 -17.95 -4.52 -13.55
C LEU A 245 -16.66 -3.76 -13.22
N THR A 246 -15.76 -3.63 -14.20
CA THR A 246 -14.53 -2.82 -14.10
C THR A 246 -14.86 -1.34 -13.89
N LEU A 247 -15.76 -0.75 -14.70
CA LEU A 247 -16.14 0.67 -14.60
C LEU A 247 -16.76 1.05 -13.25
N LEU A 248 -17.47 0.11 -12.64
CA LEU A 248 -18.12 0.29 -11.34
C LEU A 248 -17.24 -0.06 -10.14
N ASP A 249 -15.98 -0.44 -10.38
CA ASP A 249 -15.03 -0.88 -9.34
C ASP A 249 -15.59 -2.04 -8.48
N LEU A 250 -16.30 -2.97 -9.12
CA LEU A 250 -16.97 -4.10 -8.46
C LEU A 250 -16.23 -5.43 -8.59
N HIS A 251 -15.16 -5.47 -9.37
CA HIS A 251 -14.40 -6.68 -9.63
C HIS A 251 -12.91 -6.38 -9.46
N ASP A 252 -12.14 -7.26 -8.83
CA ASP A 252 -10.68 -7.19 -8.81
C ASP A 252 -10.13 -7.83 -10.11
N ASN A 253 -10.03 -7.05 -11.20
CA ASN A 253 -9.38 -7.48 -12.43
C ASN A 253 -8.09 -6.65 -12.61
N PRO A 254 -6.94 -7.26 -12.88
CA PRO A 254 -5.74 -6.53 -13.27
C PRO A 254 -5.90 -5.61 -14.49
N SER A 255 -6.91 -5.88 -15.33
CA SER A 255 -7.34 -5.04 -16.46
C SER A 255 -8.09 -3.77 -16.04
N ASN A 256 -8.40 -3.61 -14.75
CA ASN A 256 -9.02 -2.40 -14.23
C ASN A 256 -8.11 -1.19 -14.36
N ASP A 257 -6.79 -1.33 -14.16
CA ASP A 257 -5.85 -0.22 -14.31
C ASP A 257 -5.88 0.34 -15.74
N ALA A 258 -5.96 -0.54 -16.74
CA ALA A 258 -6.13 -0.15 -18.14
C ALA A 258 -7.50 0.49 -18.39
N GLY A 259 -8.57 -0.04 -17.77
CA GLY A 259 -9.91 0.54 -17.82
C GLY A 259 -9.99 1.94 -17.21
N PHE A 260 -9.38 2.15 -16.04
CA PHE A 260 -9.31 3.45 -15.37
C PHE A 260 -8.45 4.45 -16.13
N ALA A 261 -7.28 4.03 -16.60
CA ALA A 261 -6.42 4.87 -17.43
C ALA A 261 -7.12 5.30 -18.73
N LEU A 262 -7.92 4.40 -19.33
CA LEU A 262 -8.76 4.72 -20.47
C LEU A 262 -9.82 5.77 -20.14
N LEU A 263 -10.52 5.67 -19.01
CA LEU A 263 -11.51 6.67 -18.59
C LEU A 263 -10.88 8.05 -18.36
N GLU A 264 -9.74 8.10 -17.67
CA GLU A 264 -9.01 9.35 -17.45
C GLU A 264 -8.56 9.98 -18.76
N LEU A 265 -8.09 9.16 -19.69
CA LEU A 265 -7.70 9.61 -21.02
C LEU A 265 -8.90 10.19 -21.78
N ILE A 266 -10.05 9.52 -21.74
CA ILE A 266 -11.25 9.96 -22.44
C ILE A 266 -11.72 11.33 -21.95
N GLU A 267 -11.67 11.59 -20.64
CA GLU A 267 -11.96 12.91 -20.06
C GLU A 267 -11.06 14.02 -20.62
N GLU A 268 -9.77 13.75 -20.78
CA GLU A 268 -8.78 14.72 -21.30
C GLU A 268 -9.02 15.06 -22.78
N ILE A 269 -9.51 14.10 -23.56
CA ILE A 269 -9.62 14.20 -25.02
C ILE A 269 -11.01 14.58 -25.53
N LYS A 270 -11.96 14.86 -24.62
CA LYS A 270 -13.36 15.22 -24.95
C LYS A 270 -13.49 16.33 -25.99
N ASN A 271 -12.52 17.24 -26.06
CA ASN A 271 -12.50 18.36 -27.00
C ASN A 271 -12.02 17.97 -28.42
N LYS A 272 -11.45 16.77 -28.60
CA LYS A 272 -10.91 16.27 -29.88
C LYS A 272 -11.72 15.11 -30.44
N VAL A 273 -12.18 14.20 -29.59
CA VAL A 273 -13.02 13.06 -29.97
C VAL A 273 -14.19 12.97 -28.98
N VAL A 274 -15.40 12.80 -29.50
CA VAL A 274 -16.57 12.60 -28.65
C VAL A 274 -16.80 11.10 -28.50
N ILE A 275 -16.47 10.58 -27.33
CA ILE A 275 -16.65 9.17 -26.99
C ILE A 275 -17.82 9.08 -26.01
N LYS A 276 -18.81 8.26 -26.34
CA LYS A 276 -19.94 7.97 -25.47
C LYS A 276 -20.07 6.48 -25.24
N PHE A 277 -20.12 6.10 -23.97
CA PHE A 277 -20.33 4.72 -23.55
C PHE A 277 -21.82 4.43 -23.43
N TYR A 278 -22.25 3.28 -23.97
CA TYR A 278 -23.61 2.80 -23.95
C TYR A 278 -23.69 1.40 -23.36
N VAL A 279 -24.70 1.17 -22.53
CA VAL A 279 -25.10 -0.15 -22.05
C VAL A 279 -26.45 -0.51 -22.67
N LEU A 280 -26.58 -1.75 -23.13
CA LEU A 280 -27.84 -2.28 -23.66
C LEU A 280 -28.72 -2.85 -22.52
N PRO A 281 -30.05 -2.88 -22.66
CA PRO A 281 -30.95 -3.35 -21.61
C PRO A 281 -30.68 -4.80 -21.22
N LYS A 282 -30.33 -5.65 -22.20
CA LYS A 282 -29.97 -7.05 -21.96
C LYS A 282 -28.71 -7.20 -21.09
N THR A 283 -27.73 -6.34 -21.30
CA THR A 283 -26.51 -6.27 -20.48
C THR A 283 -26.80 -5.78 -19.06
N VAL A 284 -27.76 -4.86 -18.89
CA VAL A 284 -28.24 -4.46 -17.54
C VAL A 284 -28.85 -5.64 -16.82
N GLU A 285 -29.74 -6.39 -17.48
CA GLU A 285 -30.38 -7.57 -16.88
C GLU A 285 -29.35 -8.62 -16.47
N GLU A 286 -28.40 -8.91 -17.35
CA GLU A 286 -27.32 -9.86 -17.07
C GLU A 286 -26.48 -9.42 -15.86
N PHE A 287 -26.06 -8.15 -15.85
CA PHE A 287 -25.33 -7.55 -14.75
C PHE A 287 -26.10 -7.64 -13.42
N GLN A 288 -27.37 -7.22 -13.41
CA GLN A 288 -28.20 -7.26 -12.20
C GLN A 288 -28.41 -8.70 -11.70
N ASN A 289 -28.62 -9.65 -12.61
CA ASN A 289 -28.73 -11.07 -12.27
C ASN A 289 -27.42 -11.62 -11.68
N LEU A 290 -26.28 -11.19 -12.21
CA LEU A 290 -24.96 -11.56 -11.68
C LEU A 290 -24.77 -11.01 -10.27
N ILE A 291 -25.00 -9.71 -10.05
CA ILE A 291 -24.88 -9.06 -8.74
C ILE A 291 -25.82 -9.71 -7.72
N LYS A 292 -27.05 -10.01 -8.10
CA LYS A 292 -28.02 -10.69 -7.24
C LYS A 292 -27.55 -12.08 -6.83
N LYS A 293 -26.99 -12.86 -7.76
CA LYS A 293 -26.40 -14.18 -7.45
C LYS A 293 -25.27 -14.07 -6.43
N PHE A 294 -24.37 -13.09 -6.57
CA PHE A 294 -23.29 -12.87 -5.60
C PHE A 294 -23.82 -12.41 -4.24
N LYS A 295 -24.77 -11.48 -4.22
CA LYS A 295 -25.45 -11.04 -2.99
C LYS A 295 -26.06 -12.21 -2.23
N ASP A 296 -26.85 -13.04 -2.92
CA ASP A 296 -27.48 -14.24 -2.34
C ASP A 296 -26.45 -15.26 -1.85
N HIS A 297 -25.32 -15.37 -2.55
CA HIS A 297 -24.24 -16.28 -2.19
C HIS A 297 -23.50 -15.84 -0.92
N ILE A 298 -23.12 -14.56 -0.80
CA ILE A 298 -22.46 -14.01 0.40
C ILE A 298 -23.43 -14.01 1.59
N LYS A 299 -24.73 -13.75 1.35
CA LYS A 299 -25.77 -13.82 2.38
C LYS A 299 -25.90 -15.20 3.01
N LYS A 300 -25.65 -16.27 2.24
CA LYS A 300 -25.59 -17.65 2.75
C LYS A 300 -24.31 -17.96 3.52
N LEU A 301 -23.20 -17.29 3.18
CA LEU A 301 -21.91 -17.48 3.83
C LEU A 301 -21.87 -16.87 5.25
N LYS A 302 -22.41 -15.66 5.44
CA LYS A 302 -22.35 -14.89 6.70
C LYS A 302 -20.92 -14.84 7.32
N PRO A 303 -19.92 -14.32 6.60
CA PRO A 303 -18.54 -14.32 7.06
C PRO A 303 -18.31 -13.38 8.24
N THR A 304 -17.36 -13.74 9.11
CA THR A 304 -16.84 -12.84 10.15
C THR A 304 -15.79 -11.89 9.58
N LEU A 305 -15.45 -10.81 10.31
CA LEU A 305 -14.43 -9.84 9.85
C LEU A 305 -13.06 -10.50 9.63
N ASN A 306 -12.63 -11.37 10.55
CA ASN A 306 -11.36 -12.08 10.43
C ASN A 306 -11.34 -13.03 9.23
N GLN A 307 -12.48 -13.63 8.88
CA GLN A 307 -12.63 -14.45 7.68
C GLN A 307 -12.57 -13.62 6.41
N ALA A 308 -13.21 -12.45 6.38
CA ALA A 308 -13.13 -11.54 5.25
C ALA A 308 -11.69 -11.03 5.02
N ILE A 309 -10.99 -10.65 6.08
CA ILE A 309 -9.57 -10.21 6.01
C ILE A 309 -8.68 -11.35 5.52
N ALA A 310 -8.84 -12.56 6.06
CA ALA A 310 -8.08 -13.71 5.61
C ALA A 310 -8.35 -14.06 4.14
N ALA A 311 -9.62 -14.02 3.72
CA ALA A 311 -10.03 -14.29 2.35
C ALA A 311 -9.50 -13.24 1.34
N GLU A 312 -9.41 -11.97 1.72
CA GLU A 312 -8.78 -10.95 0.88
C GLU A 312 -7.27 -11.20 0.71
N GLY A 313 -6.58 -11.60 1.79
CA GLY A 313 -5.14 -11.86 1.78
C GLY A 313 -4.73 -13.14 1.03
N THR A 314 -5.69 -13.97 0.65
CA THR A 314 -5.48 -15.20 -0.12
C THR A 314 -5.64 -14.98 -1.62
N GLU A 315 -4.82 -15.63 -2.45
CA GLU A 315 -4.91 -15.56 -3.91
C GLU A 315 -6.10 -16.34 -4.47
N GLU A 316 -6.76 -17.12 -3.62
CA GLU A 316 -7.83 -18.06 -3.94
C GLU A 316 -9.19 -17.44 -4.24
N PHE A 317 -9.46 -16.21 -3.77
CA PHE A 317 -10.71 -15.49 -4.04
C PHE A 317 -10.47 -14.45 -5.12
N THR A 318 -11.42 -14.29 -6.05
CA THR A 318 -11.28 -13.30 -7.13
C THR A 318 -12.59 -12.55 -7.38
N GLY A 319 -12.49 -11.50 -8.20
CA GLY A 319 -13.66 -10.76 -8.67
C GLY A 319 -14.47 -10.07 -7.59
N ILE A 320 -15.79 -10.29 -7.60
CA ILE A 320 -16.76 -9.50 -6.81
C ILE A 320 -16.68 -9.81 -5.30
N VAL A 321 -16.42 -11.07 -4.94
CA VAL A 321 -16.37 -11.50 -3.53
C VAL A 321 -15.15 -10.92 -2.84
N LYS A 322 -13.97 -11.01 -3.48
CA LYS A 322 -12.74 -10.41 -2.95
C LYS A 322 -12.87 -8.89 -2.83
N LYS A 323 -13.46 -8.21 -3.82
CA LYS A 323 -13.69 -6.76 -3.76
C LYS A 323 -14.59 -6.34 -2.61
N TYR A 324 -15.62 -7.13 -2.31
CA TYR A 324 -16.48 -6.92 -1.14
C TYR A 324 -15.69 -7.09 0.17
N PHE A 325 -14.86 -8.14 0.29
CA PHE A 325 -14.02 -8.35 1.48
C PHE A 325 -12.97 -7.27 1.68
N GLN A 326 -12.32 -6.81 0.60
CA GLN A 326 -11.41 -5.66 0.61
C GLN A 326 -12.10 -4.43 1.19
N LYS A 327 -13.34 -4.13 0.77
CA LYS A 327 -14.10 -2.99 1.30
C LYS A 327 -14.50 -3.16 2.77
N CYS A 328 -14.72 -4.39 3.23
CA CYS A 328 -14.94 -4.68 4.65
C CYS A 328 -13.66 -4.47 5.47
N HIS A 329 -12.51 -4.88 4.96
CA HIS A 329 -11.20 -4.67 5.60
C HIS A 329 -10.84 -3.17 5.67
N GLU A 330 -10.98 -2.43 4.57
CA GLU A 330 -10.73 -0.98 4.51
C GLU A 330 -11.54 -0.20 5.57
N LYS A 331 -12.79 -0.59 5.79
CA LYS A 331 -13.69 0.04 6.78
C LYS A 331 -13.61 -0.60 8.17
N ASN A 332 -12.82 -1.66 8.31
CA ASN A 332 -12.68 -2.46 9.53
C ASN A 332 -14.04 -2.93 10.11
N VAL A 333 -15.02 -3.22 9.25
CA VAL A 333 -16.35 -3.68 9.62
C VAL A 333 -16.95 -4.52 8.47
N ILE A 334 -17.72 -5.55 8.81
CA ILE A 334 -18.53 -6.25 7.80
C ILE A 334 -19.63 -5.30 7.33
N LEU A 335 -19.60 -4.95 6.04
CA LEU A 335 -20.60 -4.08 5.44
C LEU A 335 -21.94 -4.80 5.34
N ASP A 336 -23.03 -4.04 5.45
CA ASP A 336 -24.34 -4.60 5.17
C ASP A 336 -24.46 -4.91 3.66
N LEU A 337 -24.98 -6.10 3.35
CA LEU A 337 -25.07 -6.59 1.97
C LEU A 337 -26.10 -5.82 1.14
N ASP A 338 -27.17 -5.35 1.78
CA ASP A 338 -28.21 -4.56 1.13
C ASP A 338 -27.62 -3.17 0.83
N ASP A 339 -26.97 -2.52 1.81
CA ASP A 339 -26.29 -1.23 1.61
C ASP A 339 -25.20 -1.25 0.52
N TYR A 340 -24.45 -2.35 0.40
CA TYR A 340 -23.39 -2.47 -0.60
C TYR A 340 -23.90 -2.80 -2.00
N PHE A 341 -24.82 -3.76 -2.16
CA PHE A 341 -25.24 -4.25 -3.48
C PHE A 341 -26.49 -3.55 -4.04
N ASP A 342 -27.42 -3.06 -3.21
CA ASP A 342 -28.68 -2.47 -3.69
C ASP A 342 -28.54 -1.19 -4.52
N PRO A 343 -27.51 -0.33 -4.32
CA PRO A 343 -27.25 0.75 -5.25
C PRO A 343 -27.10 0.27 -6.71
N TYR A 344 -26.58 -0.94 -6.93
CA TYR A 344 -26.37 -1.52 -8.26
C TYR A 344 -27.59 -2.30 -8.79
N LEU A 345 -28.57 -2.58 -7.93
CA LEU A 345 -29.81 -3.26 -8.31
C LEU A 345 -30.93 -2.24 -8.56
N ASP A 346 -31.23 -1.39 -7.57
CA ASP A 346 -32.40 -0.50 -7.58
C ASP A 346 -32.10 0.86 -8.22
N ASN A 347 -30.91 1.40 -7.95
CA ASN A 347 -30.48 2.73 -8.42
C ASN A 347 -29.45 2.68 -9.57
N PHE A 348 -29.42 1.56 -10.29
CA PHE A 348 -28.43 1.28 -11.33
C PHE A 348 -28.28 2.44 -12.34
N SER A 349 -29.41 2.93 -12.87
CA SER A 349 -29.44 4.02 -13.86
C SER A 349 -28.76 5.31 -13.39
N VAL A 350 -28.88 5.64 -12.10
CA VAL A 350 -28.24 6.84 -11.52
C VAL A 350 -26.73 6.62 -11.39
N ASN A 351 -26.33 5.42 -10.98
CA ASN A 351 -24.93 5.09 -10.74
C ASN A 351 -24.10 5.02 -12.03
N ILE A 352 -24.62 4.42 -13.10
CA ILE A 352 -23.88 4.35 -14.37
C ILE A 352 -23.81 5.71 -15.08
N ARG A 353 -24.83 6.56 -14.95
CA ARG A 353 -24.81 7.93 -15.50
C ARG A 353 -23.78 8.82 -14.83
N LYS A 354 -23.58 8.68 -13.51
CA LYS A 354 -22.50 9.36 -12.78
C LYS A 354 -21.11 8.98 -13.32
N LYS A 355 -20.97 7.79 -13.90
CA LYS A 355 -19.74 7.28 -14.53
C LYS A 355 -19.66 7.59 -16.04
N GLY A 356 -20.56 8.41 -16.58
CA GLY A 356 -20.53 8.80 -17.99
C GLY A 356 -21.10 7.76 -18.96
N ILE A 357 -21.85 6.77 -18.47
CA ILE A 357 -22.46 5.71 -19.28
C ILE A 357 -23.94 6.01 -19.49
N GLU A 358 -24.41 5.93 -20.74
CA GLU A 358 -25.80 6.08 -21.12
C GLU A 358 -26.46 4.70 -21.32
N ILE A 359 -27.74 4.56 -20.98
CA ILE A 359 -28.51 3.34 -21.31
C ILE A 359 -29.13 3.57 -22.69
N GLN A 360 -28.81 2.71 -23.64
CA GLN A 360 -29.43 2.72 -24.96
C GLN A 360 -30.74 1.93 -24.89
N GLN A 361 -31.90 2.59 -25.03
CA GLN A 361 -33.23 1.99 -24.86
C GLN A 361 -33.75 1.26 -26.11
N ASP A 362 -32.88 0.79 -27.00
CA ASP A 362 -33.31 0.08 -28.21
C ASP A 362 -33.87 -1.31 -27.84
N ASN A 363 -34.93 -1.75 -28.54
CA ASN A 363 -35.50 -3.08 -28.33
C ASN A 363 -34.56 -4.17 -28.87
N MET A 364 -34.14 -5.09 -27.98
CA MET A 364 -33.26 -6.22 -28.27
C MET A 364 -34.02 -7.53 -28.60
N ASP A 365 -35.33 -7.60 -28.38
CA ASP A 365 -36.15 -8.83 -28.53
C ASP A 365 -36.05 -9.44 -29.94
N LYS A 366 -35.84 -8.58 -30.95
CA LYS A 366 -35.68 -9.03 -32.34
C LYS A 366 -34.46 -9.94 -32.52
N TYR A 367 -33.39 -9.76 -31.75
CA TYR A 367 -32.17 -10.59 -31.85
C TYR A 367 -32.30 -11.90 -31.08
N THR A 368 -33.18 -11.97 -30.07
CA THR A 368 -33.46 -13.22 -29.35
C THR A 368 -34.16 -14.27 -30.24
N SER A 369 -34.90 -13.81 -31.25
CA SER A 369 -35.65 -14.66 -32.19
C SER A 369 -35.08 -14.65 -33.61
N ASP A 370 -33.94 -13.99 -33.83
CA ASP A 370 -33.30 -13.93 -35.14
C ASP A 370 -32.56 -15.23 -35.43
N GLN A 371 -32.93 -15.89 -36.53
CA GLN A 371 -32.31 -17.16 -36.93
C GLN A 371 -30.80 -17.03 -37.12
N ARG A 372 -30.29 -15.88 -37.58
CA ARG A 372 -28.86 -15.63 -37.75
C ARG A 372 -28.11 -15.71 -36.42
N VAL A 373 -28.72 -15.17 -35.37
CA VAL A 373 -28.16 -15.17 -34.01
C VAL A 373 -28.23 -16.58 -33.43
N ILE A 374 -29.36 -17.27 -33.60
CA ILE A 374 -29.58 -18.63 -33.08
C ILE A 374 -28.62 -19.64 -33.71
N ASP A 375 -28.44 -19.58 -35.03
CA ASP A 375 -27.56 -20.50 -35.77
C ASP A 375 -26.10 -20.36 -35.29
N ASP A 376 -25.64 -19.12 -35.12
CA ASP A 376 -24.29 -18.82 -34.63
C ASP A 376 -24.08 -19.26 -33.19
N LEU A 377 -25.09 -19.03 -32.35
CA LEU A 377 -25.05 -19.41 -30.95
C LEU A 377 -24.94 -20.94 -30.78
N LEU A 378 -25.70 -21.70 -31.58
CA LEU A 378 -25.61 -23.16 -31.60
C LEU A 378 -24.23 -23.62 -32.10
N GLN A 379 -23.73 -23.03 -33.18
CA GLN A 379 -22.42 -23.36 -33.73
C GLN A 379 -21.29 -23.12 -32.72
N GLN A 380 -21.33 -21.98 -32.01
CA GLN A 380 -20.32 -21.64 -31.01
C GLN A 380 -20.43 -22.51 -29.76
N ALA A 381 -21.65 -22.84 -29.33
CA ALA A 381 -21.87 -23.77 -28.23
C ALA A 381 -21.29 -25.16 -28.55
N ASP A 382 -21.51 -25.67 -29.77
CA ASP A 382 -20.95 -26.93 -30.24
C ASP A 382 -19.42 -26.90 -30.31
N TYR A 383 -18.85 -25.89 -30.96
CA TYR A 383 -17.39 -25.73 -31.08
C TYR A 383 -16.69 -25.70 -29.71
N ARG A 384 -17.22 -24.93 -28.76
CA ARG A 384 -16.64 -24.81 -27.42
C ARG A 384 -16.85 -26.09 -26.60
N TYR A 385 -18.00 -26.73 -26.73
CA TYR A 385 -18.27 -28.02 -26.10
C TYR A 385 -17.26 -29.07 -26.56
N ASP A 386 -17.04 -29.20 -27.88
CA ASP A 386 -16.09 -30.17 -28.43
C ASP A 386 -14.65 -29.86 -28.00
N ARG A 387 -14.24 -28.58 -27.98
CA ARG A 387 -12.93 -28.16 -27.48
C ARG A 387 -12.71 -28.56 -26.01
N TYR A 388 -13.70 -28.34 -25.15
CA TYR A 388 -13.61 -28.73 -23.73
C TYR A 388 -13.64 -30.25 -23.54
N ALA A 389 -14.41 -30.96 -24.36
CA ALA A 389 -14.42 -32.42 -24.37
C ALA A 389 -13.04 -33.00 -24.75
N ASN A 390 -12.42 -32.46 -25.81
CA ASN A 390 -11.10 -32.87 -26.30
C ASN A 390 -9.98 -32.56 -25.29
N ASN A 391 -10.13 -31.49 -24.51
CA ASN A 391 -9.20 -31.13 -23.43
C ASN A 391 -9.45 -31.93 -22.13
N GLY A 392 -10.32 -32.95 -22.15
CA GLY A 392 -10.57 -33.84 -21.02
C GLY A 392 -11.47 -33.26 -19.92
N LYS A 393 -11.99 -32.03 -20.06
CA LYS A 393 -12.79 -31.35 -19.01
C LYS A 393 -14.14 -32.02 -18.71
N PHE A 394 -14.60 -32.91 -19.59
CA PHE A 394 -15.86 -33.66 -19.41
C PHE A 394 -15.65 -35.16 -19.17
N GLN A 395 -14.43 -35.60 -18.86
CA GLN A 395 -14.16 -36.98 -18.48
C GLN A 395 -14.87 -37.31 -17.16
N GLY A 396 -15.63 -38.41 -17.13
CA GLY A 396 -16.34 -38.88 -15.94
C GLY A 396 -17.74 -38.31 -15.73
N LEU A 397 -18.20 -37.37 -16.56
CA LEU A 397 -19.58 -36.85 -16.53
C LEU A 397 -20.54 -37.77 -17.28
N ASN A 398 -21.77 -37.89 -16.79
CA ASN A 398 -22.85 -38.60 -17.49
C ASN A 398 -23.46 -37.74 -18.62
N GLU A 399 -24.29 -38.33 -19.48
CA GLU A 399 -24.86 -37.62 -20.65
C GLU A 399 -25.81 -36.47 -20.26
N GLU A 400 -26.50 -36.55 -19.13
CA GLU A 400 -27.34 -35.46 -18.63
C GLU A 400 -26.51 -34.28 -18.13
N GLU A 401 -25.43 -34.54 -17.39
CA GLU A 401 -24.48 -33.54 -16.91
C GLU A 401 -23.75 -32.85 -18.07
N LYS A 402 -23.36 -33.62 -19.09
CA LYS A 402 -22.79 -33.07 -20.32
C LYS A 402 -23.77 -32.13 -21.03
N LYS A 403 -25.05 -32.51 -21.11
CA LYS A 403 -26.09 -31.66 -21.68
C LYS A 403 -26.27 -30.37 -20.88
N ILE A 404 -26.32 -30.44 -19.55
CA ILE A 404 -26.37 -29.25 -18.68
C ILE A 404 -25.16 -28.35 -18.91
N LYS A 405 -23.95 -28.91 -19.06
CA LYS A 405 -22.75 -28.12 -19.36
C LYS A 405 -22.85 -27.41 -20.71
N LYS A 406 -23.42 -28.07 -21.72
CA LYS A 406 -23.66 -27.48 -23.04
C LYS A 406 -24.68 -26.34 -22.97
N ASP A 407 -25.78 -26.53 -22.24
CA ASP A 407 -26.80 -25.49 -22.03
C ASP A 407 -26.21 -24.27 -21.28
N ILE A 408 -25.31 -24.49 -20.31
CA ILE A 408 -24.59 -23.39 -19.65
C ILE A 408 -23.70 -22.62 -20.63
N ILE A 409 -23.03 -23.30 -21.56
CA ILE A 409 -22.21 -22.64 -22.59
C ILE A 409 -23.10 -21.79 -23.49
N TYR A 410 -24.25 -22.33 -23.91
CA TYR A 410 -25.25 -21.63 -24.71
C TYR A 410 -25.73 -20.36 -24.00
N ASP A 411 -26.17 -20.47 -22.74
CA ASP A 411 -26.69 -19.34 -21.97
C ASP A 411 -25.64 -18.24 -21.77
N LYS A 412 -24.38 -18.61 -21.52
CA LYS A 412 -23.27 -17.66 -21.37
C LYS A 412 -23.01 -16.87 -22.66
N PHE A 413 -23.07 -17.53 -23.81
CA PHE A 413 -22.69 -16.93 -25.09
C PHE A 413 -23.85 -16.20 -25.79
N ASN A 414 -25.08 -16.42 -25.32
CA ASN A 414 -26.29 -15.86 -25.92
C ASN A 414 -26.28 -14.33 -25.94
N HIS A 415 -25.85 -13.72 -24.83
CA HIS A 415 -25.72 -12.27 -24.71
C HIS A 415 -24.71 -11.70 -25.72
N ASP A 416 -23.52 -12.29 -25.80
CA ASP A 416 -22.43 -11.85 -26.67
C ASP A 416 -22.86 -11.84 -28.14
N CYS A 417 -23.51 -12.92 -28.59
CA CYS A 417 -24.09 -12.99 -29.94
C CYS A 417 -25.09 -11.86 -30.21
N GLN A 418 -26.00 -11.58 -29.26
CA GLN A 418 -27.01 -10.53 -29.42
C GLN A 418 -26.40 -9.13 -29.48
N ILE A 419 -25.41 -8.80 -28.64
CA ILE A 419 -24.70 -7.51 -28.72
C ILE A 419 -23.98 -7.39 -30.05
N TRP A 420 -23.29 -8.44 -30.48
CA TRP A 420 -22.52 -8.43 -31.72
C TRP A 420 -23.38 -8.10 -32.94
N TYR A 421 -24.52 -8.79 -33.09
CA TYR A 421 -25.47 -8.52 -34.15
C TYR A 421 -26.10 -7.13 -34.04
N TYR A 422 -26.38 -6.67 -32.82
CA TYR A 422 -26.88 -5.32 -32.61
C TYR A 422 -25.92 -4.25 -33.13
N VAL A 423 -24.63 -4.37 -32.83
CA VAL A 423 -23.64 -3.40 -33.29
C VAL A 423 -23.36 -3.57 -34.79
N LYS A 424 -23.32 -4.81 -35.31
CA LYS A 424 -23.18 -5.07 -36.75
C LYS A 424 -24.29 -4.39 -37.55
N ASP A 425 -25.55 -4.53 -37.15
CA ASP A 425 -26.70 -3.95 -37.85
C ASP A 425 -26.73 -2.41 -37.77
N LYS A 426 -25.96 -1.78 -36.86
CA LYS A 426 -25.80 -0.32 -36.76
C LYS A 426 -24.62 0.22 -37.56
N ARG A 427 -23.75 -0.65 -38.08
CA ARG A 427 -22.63 -0.26 -38.94
C ARG A 427 -23.09 -0.15 -40.41
N PRO A 428 -22.42 0.68 -41.23
CA PRO A 428 -22.67 0.70 -42.67
C PRO A 428 -22.47 -0.68 -43.30
N ALA A 429 -23.27 -1.02 -44.30
CA ALA A 429 -23.15 -2.30 -45.02
C ALA A 429 -21.83 -2.47 -45.78
N TYR A 430 -21.16 -1.36 -46.08
CA TYR A 430 -19.86 -1.33 -46.74
C TYR A 430 -18.93 -0.41 -45.95
N ILE A 431 -17.78 -0.97 -45.53
CA ILE A 431 -16.81 -0.28 -44.69
C ILE A 431 -15.45 -0.40 -45.38
N ASP A 432 -14.93 0.72 -45.88
CA ASP A 432 -13.60 0.78 -46.50
C ASP A 432 -12.50 1.07 -45.47
N SER A 433 -12.83 1.76 -44.38
CA SER A 433 -11.86 2.19 -43.38
C SER A 433 -12.50 2.30 -41.99
N THR A 434 -11.67 2.20 -40.94
CA THR A 434 -12.08 2.37 -39.54
C THR A 434 -12.72 3.73 -39.25
N LYS A 435 -12.48 4.73 -40.10
CA LYS A 435 -13.11 6.06 -40.04
C LYS A 435 -14.63 6.04 -40.22
N ASP A 436 -15.14 5.09 -40.99
CA ASP A 436 -16.56 5.01 -41.35
C ASP A 436 -17.38 4.29 -40.26
N VAL A 437 -16.69 3.82 -39.21
CA VAL A 437 -17.27 3.02 -38.13
C VAL A 437 -17.47 3.87 -36.88
N SER A 438 -18.72 4.24 -36.62
CA SER A 438 -19.10 4.99 -35.42
C SER A 438 -19.42 4.12 -34.21
N SER A 439 -19.58 2.80 -34.36
CA SER A 439 -20.13 1.93 -33.31
C SER A 439 -19.26 0.70 -33.09
N TRP A 440 -18.80 0.53 -31.85
CA TRP A 440 -17.84 -0.51 -31.44
C TRP A 440 -18.30 -1.19 -30.17
N ILE A 441 -17.86 -2.43 -29.94
CA ILE A 441 -18.03 -3.15 -28.68
C ILE A 441 -16.70 -3.10 -27.93
N LEU A 442 -16.73 -2.85 -26.63
CA LEU A 442 -15.55 -2.92 -25.76
C LEU A 442 -15.74 -4.05 -24.76
N THR A 443 -14.87 -5.06 -24.83
CA THR A 443 -14.94 -6.24 -23.96
C THR A 443 -13.55 -6.67 -23.47
N LEU A 444 -13.54 -7.26 -22.28
CA LEU A 444 -12.38 -7.94 -21.69
C LEU A 444 -12.46 -9.47 -21.88
N ASP A 445 -13.57 -9.99 -22.45
CA ASP A 445 -13.74 -11.42 -22.66
C ASP A 445 -13.06 -11.87 -23.95
N TYR A 446 -11.98 -12.64 -23.80
CA TYR A 446 -11.27 -13.25 -24.91
C TYR A 446 -12.12 -14.24 -25.71
N SER A 447 -13.11 -14.88 -25.08
CA SER A 447 -14.06 -15.75 -25.77
C SER A 447 -14.91 -14.94 -26.76
N PHE A 448 -15.28 -13.72 -26.39
CA PHE A 448 -16.03 -12.84 -27.27
C PHE A 448 -15.15 -12.27 -28.39
N LEU A 449 -13.90 -11.90 -28.09
CA LEU A 449 -12.92 -11.50 -29.11
C LEU A 449 -12.61 -12.63 -30.11
N GLU A 450 -12.50 -13.88 -29.63
CA GLU A 450 -12.30 -15.07 -30.46
C GLU A 450 -13.46 -15.27 -31.43
N TYR A 451 -14.69 -15.02 -30.98
CA TYR A 451 -15.87 -15.09 -31.84
C TYR A 451 -15.90 -14.00 -32.91
N ASP A 452 -15.54 -12.77 -32.58
CA ASP A 452 -15.43 -11.69 -33.57
C ASP A 452 -14.41 -12.03 -34.67
N LYS A 453 -13.26 -12.61 -34.29
CA LYS A 453 -12.25 -13.11 -35.24
C LYS A 453 -12.77 -14.28 -36.07
N PHE A 454 -13.48 -15.23 -35.46
CA PHE A 454 -14.13 -16.31 -36.18
C PHE A 454 -15.10 -15.78 -37.25
N LYS A 455 -15.80 -14.67 -36.95
CA LYS A 455 -16.70 -14.02 -37.90
C LYS A 455 -15.95 -13.34 -39.05
N GLN A 456 -14.85 -12.65 -38.78
CA GLN A 456 -13.99 -12.05 -39.82
C GLN A 456 -13.43 -13.10 -40.78
N ASN A 457 -12.98 -14.25 -40.26
CA ASN A 457 -12.42 -15.33 -41.08
C ASN A 457 -13.47 -15.99 -41.99
N ASN A 458 -14.73 -16.02 -41.58
CA ASN A 458 -15.80 -16.73 -42.30
C ASN A 458 -16.68 -15.81 -43.17
N ASP A 459 -16.77 -14.52 -42.86
CA ASP A 459 -17.55 -13.52 -43.61
C ASP A 459 -16.60 -12.46 -44.20
N THR A 460 -16.32 -12.58 -45.50
CA THR A 460 -15.42 -11.67 -46.23
C THR A 460 -15.89 -10.22 -46.28
N ASN A 461 -17.15 -9.93 -45.89
CA ASN A 461 -17.67 -8.58 -45.76
C ASN A 461 -17.29 -7.92 -44.43
N ILE A 462 -16.80 -8.69 -43.44
CA ILE A 462 -16.40 -8.18 -42.12
C ILE A 462 -14.87 -8.12 -42.09
N LYS A 463 -14.31 -7.09 -42.71
CA LYS A 463 -12.85 -6.85 -42.70
C LYS A 463 -12.36 -6.13 -41.44
N ILE A 464 -13.26 -5.44 -40.75
CA ILE A 464 -12.93 -4.63 -39.57
C ILE A 464 -13.63 -5.22 -38.36
N SER A 465 -12.84 -5.46 -37.31
CA SER A 465 -13.32 -5.98 -36.03
C SER A 465 -14.48 -5.20 -35.45
N ILE A 466 -15.43 -5.91 -34.82
CA ILE A 466 -16.54 -5.30 -34.09
C ILE A 466 -16.19 -5.12 -32.62
N CYS A 467 -15.49 -6.10 -32.05
CA CYS A 467 -15.13 -6.13 -30.65
C CYS A 467 -13.69 -5.67 -30.45
N LEU A 468 -13.50 -4.58 -29.73
CA LEU A 468 -12.20 -4.08 -29.34
C LEU A 468 -11.89 -4.51 -27.91
N HIS A 469 -10.65 -4.94 -27.71
CA HIS A 469 -10.06 -4.93 -26.37
C HIS A 469 -9.70 -3.48 -25.98
N PRO A 470 -9.69 -3.09 -24.68
CA PRO A 470 -9.26 -1.75 -24.24
C PRO A 470 -7.93 -1.29 -24.84
N ASN A 471 -6.98 -2.21 -24.99
CA ASN A 471 -5.69 -1.95 -25.61
C ASN A 471 -5.82 -1.53 -27.08
N GLU A 472 -6.66 -2.21 -27.85
CA GLU A 472 -6.91 -1.90 -29.27
C GLU A 472 -7.64 -0.58 -29.39
N PHE A 473 -8.55 -0.28 -28.45
CA PHE A 473 -9.22 1.01 -28.38
C PHE A 473 -8.24 2.15 -28.06
N ILE A 474 -7.33 2.00 -27.09
CA ILE A 474 -6.29 2.99 -26.78
C ILE A 474 -5.37 3.21 -27.99
N SER A 475 -4.94 2.14 -28.67
CA SER A 475 -4.17 2.25 -29.91
C SER A 475 -4.94 3.01 -30.99
N MET A 476 -6.25 2.77 -31.13
CA MET A 476 -7.09 3.53 -32.05
C MET A 476 -7.17 5.02 -31.65
N LEU A 477 -7.13 5.37 -30.36
CA LEU A 477 -7.13 6.77 -29.93
C LEU A 477 -5.84 7.53 -30.32
N GLN A 478 -4.74 6.85 -30.64
CA GLN A 478 -3.48 7.47 -31.10
C GLN A 478 -3.65 8.38 -32.32
N PHE A 479 -4.70 8.17 -33.13
CA PHE A 479 -4.96 8.98 -34.33
C PHE A 479 -5.41 10.41 -34.00
N TRP A 480 -6.07 10.62 -32.87
CA TRP A 480 -6.69 11.91 -32.52
C TRP A 480 -6.03 12.60 -31.33
N VAL A 481 -5.28 11.86 -30.53
CA VAL A 481 -4.82 12.29 -29.21
C VAL A 481 -3.32 12.60 -29.24
N PRO A 482 -2.89 13.77 -28.75
CA PRO A 482 -1.47 14.06 -28.59
C PRO A 482 -0.87 13.20 -27.49
N ARG A 483 0.42 12.90 -27.62
CA ARG A 483 1.18 12.16 -26.62
C ARG A 483 1.22 12.93 -25.29
N THR A 484 0.36 12.52 -24.35
CA THR A 484 0.34 12.98 -22.96
C THR A 484 0.87 11.87 -22.05
N GLU A 485 1.36 12.22 -20.87
CA GLU A 485 1.86 11.23 -19.91
C GLU A 485 0.78 10.21 -19.52
N LYS A 486 -0.48 10.66 -19.41
CA LYS A 486 -1.64 9.79 -19.16
C LYS A 486 -1.88 8.79 -20.29
N PHE A 487 -1.73 9.25 -21.54
CA PHE A 487 -1.83 8.40 -22.72
C PHE A 487 -0.75 7.31 -22.74
N GLU A 488 0.48 7.67 -22.41
CA GLU A 488 1.59 6.72 -22.27
C GLU A 488 1.36 5.72 -21.15
N ASN A 489 0.87 6.19 -19.99
CA ASN A 489 0.53 5.31 -18.87
C ASN A 489 -0.60 4.33 -19.24
N ALA A 490 -1.59 4.76 -20.03
CA ALA A 490 -2.66 3.90 -20.53
C ALA A 490 -2.13 2.81 -21.48
N ILE A 491 -1.21 3.17 -22.40
CA ILE A 491 -0.52 2.20 -23.25
C ILE A 491 0.31 1.23 -22.40
N LEU A 492 1.03 1.70 -21.40
CA LEU A 492 1.84 0.81 -20.56
C LEU A 492 0.98 -0.10 -19.67
N GLY A 493 -0.15 0.39 -19.16
CA GLY A 493 -1.15 -0.45 -18.50
C GLY A 493 -1.55 -1.66 -19.36
N SER A 494 -1.63 -1.49 -20.68
CA SER A 494 -1.91 -2.57 -21.63
C SER A 494 -0.83 -3.66 -21.67
N PHE A 495 0.44 -3.29 -21.49
CA PHE A 495 1.57 -4.21 -21.49
C PHE A 495 1.56 -5.13 -20.28
N ARG A 496 1.00 -4.67 -19.15
CA ARG A 496 0.97 -5.46 -17.91
C ARG A 496 -0.02 -6.62 -17.95
N LEU A 497 -1.09 -6.51 -18.72
CA LEU A 497 -2.23 -7.42 -18.68
C LEU A 497 -1.88 -8.88 -18.92
N PRO A 498 -1.07 -9.24 -19.94
CA PRO A 498 -0.66 -10.62 -20.16
C PRO A 498 -0.02 -11.28 -18.92
N PHE A 499 0.66 -10.49 -18.08
CA PHE A 499 1.38 -10.99 -16.89
C PHE A 499 0.48 -11.24 -15.69
N PHE A 500 -0.71 -10.65 -15.69
CA PHE A 500 -1.64 -10.73 -14.58
C PHE A 500 -2.69 -11.85 -14.72
N PHE A 501 -2.82 -12.46 -15.90
CA PHE A 501 -3.69 -13.62 -16.08
C PHE A 501 -3.05 -14.86 -15.44
N LYS A 502 -3.26 -15.02 -14.12
CA LYS A 502 -3.43 -16.37 -13.57
C LYS A 502 -4.77 -16.85 -14.11
N GLU A 503 -4.78 -17.97 -14.84
CA GLU A 503 -6.03 -18.70 -15.06
C GLU A 503 -6.56 -19.04 -13.67
N VAL A 504 -7.58 -18.29 -13.22
CA VAL A 504 -8.20 -18.54 -11.93
C VAL A 504 -8.90 -19.89 -12.05
N ASP A 505 -8.42 -20.85 -11.28
CA ASP A 505 -9.10 -22.13 -11.16
C ASP A 505 -10.43 -21.90 -10.43
N SER A 506 -11.53 -21.87 -11.18
CA SER A 506 -12.88 -21.76 -10.62
C SER A 506 -13.20 -22.85 -9.59
N GLU A 507 -12.49 -23.98 -9.61
CA GLU A 507 -12.62 -25.02 -8.58
C GLU A 507 -11.91 -24.62 -7.28
N SER A 508 -10.74 -23.98 -7.36
CA SER A 508 -9.97 -23.45 -6.23
C SER A 508 -10.78 -22.42 -5.43
N GLU A 509 -11.43 -21.47 -6.11
CA GLU A 509 -12.29 -20.47 -5.48
C GLU A 509 -13.51 -21.13 -4.82
N LYS A 510 -14.14 -22.11 -5.49
CA LYS A 510 -15.27 -22.86 -4.94
C LYS A 510 -14.87 -23.63 -3.67
N ILE A 511 -13.72 -24.30 -3.66
CA ILE A 511 -13.19 -25.03 -2.49
C ILE A 511 -12.94 -24.07 -1.32
N SER A 512 -12.37 -22.89 -1.59
CA SER A 512 -12.12 -21.88 -0.56
C SER A 512 -13.42 -21.31 0.02
N MET A 513 -14.43 -21.10 -0.83
CA MET A 513 -15.77 -20.70 -0.41
C MET A 513 -16.46 -21.79 0.44
N ASP A 514 -16.37 -23.05 0.04
CA ASP A 514 -16.92 -24.18 0.82
C ASP A 514 -16.18 -24.36 2.16
N THR A 515 -14.88 -24.05 2.19
CA THR A 515 -14.07 -24.03 3.42
C THR A 515 -14.55 -22.94 4.38
N LEU A 516 -14.73 -21.70 3.90
CA LEU A 516 -15.27 -20.61 4.72
C LEU A 516 -16.67 -20.95 5.25
N ARG A 517 -17.52 -21.54 4.41
CA ARG A 517 -18.86 -21.97 4.81
C ARG A 517 -18.81 -23.03 5.92
N ALA A 518 -17.91 -24.00 5.82
CA ALA A 518 -17.73 -24.99 6.89
C ALA A 518 -17.20 -24.34 8.19
N MET A 519 -16.31 -23.34 8.09
CA MET A 519 -15.82 -22.59 9.26
C MET A 519 -16.92 -21.80 9.97
N THR A 520 -17.96 -21.35 9.26
CA THR A 520 -19.08 -20.62 9.87
C THR A 520 -19.98 -21.50 10.73
N GLN A 521 -19.93 -22.84 10.57
CA GLN A 521 -20.71 -23.78 11.38
C GLN A 521 -20.18 -23.95 12.82
N TYR A 522 -18.96 -23.49 13.13
CA TYR A 522 -18.43 -23.55 14.50
C TYR A 522 -19.00 -22.44 15.38
N GLU A 523 -19.43 -22.78 16.60
CA GLU A 523 -19.97 -21.84 17.59
C GLU A 523 -18.98 -20.71 17.97
N ASP A 524 -17.68 -20.98 17.91
CA ASP A 524 -16.59 -20.07 18.27
C ASP A 524 -15.90 -19.41 17.05
N ASN A 525 -16.53 -19.41 15.87
CA ASN A 525 -15.93 -18.91 14.62
C ASN A 525 -15.37 -17.46 14.68
N ASN A 526 -15.89 -16.63 15.59
CA ASN A 526 -15.45 -15.26 15.82
C ASN A 526 -14.09 -15.16 16.55
N LYS A 527 -13.63 -16.24 17.19
CA LYS A 527 -12.36 -16.28 17.92
C LYS A 527 -11.17 -16.69 17.04
N PHE A 528 -11.42 -17.19 15.82
CA PHE A 528 -10.33 -17.50 14.90
C PHE A 528 -9.62 -16.22 14.48
N SER A 529 -8.30 -16.18 14.66
CA SER A 529 -7.49 -15.06 14.17
C SER A 529 -7.38 -15.13 12.65
N SER A 530 -7.13 -13.99 12.01
CA SER A 530 -6.91 -13.93 10.56
C SER A 530 -5.77 -14.84 10.12
N GLU A 531 -4.68 -14.97 10.91
CA GLU A 531 -3.56 -15.84 10.53
C GLU A 531 -3.96 -17.33 10.51
N LEU A 532 -4.75 -17.78 11.48
CA LEU A 532 -5.24 -19.16 11.53
C LEU A 532 -6.18 -19.46 10.36
N VAL A 533 -7.06 -18.51 10.02
CA VAL A 533 -7.97 -18.67 8.87
C VAL A 533 -7.17 -18.72 7.56
N THR A 534 -6.14 -17.89 7.41
CA THR A 534 -5.23 -17.93 6.23
C THR A 534 -4.47 -19.26 6.15
N GLU A 535 -3.95 -19.78 7.27
CA GLU A 535 -3.28 -21.08 7.32
C GLU A 535 -4.21 -22.22 6.87
N ILE A 536 -5.48 -22.18 7.27
CA ILE A 536 -6.50 -23.15 6.87
C ILE A 536 -6.84 -23.02 5.38
N LEU A 537 -7.07 -21.80 4.89
CA LEU A 537 -7.42 -21.54 3.48
C LEU A 537 -6.29 -21.92 2.52
N THR A 538 -5.03 -21.80 2.94
CA THR A 538 -3.84 -22.09 2.11
C THR A 538 -3.32 -23.53 2.27
N ASN A 539 -3.88 -24.34 3.16
CA ASN A 539 -3.43 -25.71 3.40
C ASN A 539 -3.77 -26.65 2.23
N LYS A 540 -2.76 -26.99 1.42
CA LYS A 540 -2.89 -27.87 0.25
C LYS A 540 -3.44 -29.27 0.58
N ALA A 541 -3.09 -29.84 1.73
CA ALA A 541 -3.53 -31.19 2.12
C ALA A 541 -5.02 -31.22 2.49
N LEU A 542 -5.51 -30.16 3.14
CA LEU A 542 -6.92 -29.97 3.44
C LEU A 542 -7.73 -29.73 2.15
N ARG A 543 -7.23 -28.86 1.26
CA ARG A 543 -7.88 -28.55 -0.02
C ARG A 543 -8.05 -29.77 -0.93
N GLN A 544 -7.10 -30.72 -0.91
CA GLN A 544 -7.22 -31.98 -1.66
C GLN A 544 -8.29 -32.93 -1.08
N LYS A 545 -8.61 -32.81 0.21
CA LYS A 545 -9.64 -33.63 0.88
C LYS A 545 -11.04 -33.04 0.73
N ILE A 546 -11.16 -31.71 0.63
CA ILE A 546 -12.42 -31.01 0.38
C ILE A 546 -12.77 -31.16 -1.10
N LYS A 547 -13.81 -31.96 -1.40
CA LYS A 547 -14.31 -32.15 -2.76
C LYS A 547 -15.55 -31.29 -3.01
N PRO A 548 -15.81 -30.85 -4.26
CA PRO A 548 -16.95 -29.99 -4.62
C PRO A 548 -18.36 -30.58 -4.33
N ASN A 549 -18.44 -31.88 -4.01
CA ASN A 549 -19.68 -32.62 -3.73
C ASN A 549 -19.82 -33.04 -2.27
N ASN A 550 -18.90 -32.64 -1.38
CA ASN A 550 -19.01 -32.92 0.05
C ASN A 550 -20.12 -32.07 0.69
N SER A 551 -20.81 -32.62 1.70
CA SER A 551 -21.71 -31.83 2.55
C SER A 551 -20.93 -30.84 3.43
N VAL A 552 -21.59 -29.78 3.87
CA VAL A 552 -20.96 -28.74 4.72
C VAL A 552 -20.47 -29.36 6.04
N GLU A 553 -21.21 -30.34 6.56
CA GLU A 553 -20.90 -31.06 7.79
C GLU A 553 -19.65 -31.95 7.65
N GLN A 554 -19.49 -32.63 6.52
CA GLN A 554 -18.29 -33.44 6.23
C GLN A 554 -17.03 -32.57 6.10
N ASN A 555 -17.15 -31.38 5.51
CA ASN A 555 -16.04 -30.45 5.41
C ASN A 555 -15.66 -29.86 6.78
N ALA A 556 -16.62 -29.65 7.67
CA ALA A 556 -16.38 -29.21 9.05
C ALA A 556 -15.68 -30.30 9.90
N GLU A 557 -15.93 -31.58 9.65
CA GLU A 557 -15.22 -32.66 10.36
C GLU A 557 -13.74 -32.74 9.92
N LEU A 558 -13.48 -32.64 8.62
CA LEU A 558 -12.11 -32.62 8.06
C LEU A 558 -11.27 -31.43 8.55
N LEU A 559 -11.91 -30.27 8.73
CA LEU A 559 -11.27 -29.07 9.28
C LEU A 559 -10.81 -29.26 10.73
N LYS A 560 -11.60 -29.97 11.55
CA LYS A 560 -11.31 -30.20 12.96
C LYS A 560 -10.03 -31.02 13.13
N ASP A 561 -9.88 -32.11 12.39
CA ASP A 561 -8.72 -33.00 12.47
C ASP A 561 -7.40 -32.30 12.09
N GLU A 562 -7.45 -31.33 11.18
CA GLU A 562 -6.27 -30.60 10.70
C GLU A 562 -5.84 -29.50 11.69
N ILE A 563 -6.79 -28.78 12.30
CA ILE A 563 -6.53 -27.77 13.35
C ILE A 563 -5.90 -28.41 14.60
N PHE A 564 -6.29 -29.63 14.96
CA PHE A 564 -5.69 -30.33 16.11
C PHE A 564 -4.22 -30.70 15.88
N LYS A 565 -3.82 -31.07 14.66
CA LYS A 565 -2.43 -31.42 14.34
C LYS A 565 -1.47 -30.24 14.34
N SER A 566 -1.91 -29.07 13.86
CA SER A 566 -1.05 -27.86 13.85
C SER A 566 -0.75 -27.37 15.26
N TYR A 567 -1.66 -27.59 16.21
CA TYR A 567 -1.47 -27.24 17.61
C TYR A 567 -0.40 -28.10 18.31
N GLU A 568 -0.31 -29.39 18.00
CA GLU A 568 0.69 -30.30 18.60
C GLU A 568 2.13 -29.96 18.16
N LEU A 569 2.34 -29.65 16.88
CA LEU A 569 3.67 -29.34 16.33
C LEU A 569 4.30 -28.08 16.94
N LYS A 570 3.50 -27.03 17.20
CA LYS A 570 3.99 -25.78 17.83
C LYS A 570 4.49 -26.00 19.25
N LYS A 571 3.96 -26.99 19.97
CA LYS A 571 4.36 -27.30 21.35
C LYS A 571 5.76 -27.91 21.43
N GLU A 572 6.16 -28.72 20.45
CA GLU A 572 7.45 -29.40 20.44
C GLU A 572 8.63 -28.45 20.12
N GLN A 573 8.44 -27.49 19.22
CA GLN A 573 9.49 -26.53 18.84
C GLN A 573 9.98 -25.65 20.01
N LEU A 574 9.06 -25.27 20.90
CA LEU A 574 9.36 -24.42 22.05
C LEU A 574 10.37 -25.07 23.03
N ILE A 575 10.36 -26.40 23.12
CA ILE A 575 11.22 -27.15 24.03
C ILE A 575 12.68 -27.10 23.56
N LEU A 576 12.91 -27.13 22.24
CA LEU A 576 14.23 -27.30 21.63
C LEU A 576 15.09 -26.02 21.62
N GLU A 577 14.46 -24.83 21.57
CA GLU A 577 15.18 -23.54 21.62
C GLU A 577 15.77 -23.25 23.00
N THR A 578 15.18 -23.81 24.05
CA THR A 578 15.59 -23.56 25.44
C THR A 578 16.96 -24.20 25.75
N GLU A 579 17.33 -25.28 25.06
CA GLU A 579 18.57 -26.03 25.32
C GLU A 579 19.83 -25.34 24.73
N LYS A 580 19.74 -24.73 23.54
CA LYS A 580 20.88 -24.09 22.85
C LYS A 580 21.45 -22.86 23.56
N LYS A 581 20.64 -22.18 24.37
CA LYS A 581 21.02 -20.94 25.04
C LYS A 581 22.12 -21.15 26.09
N ASN A 582 22.20 -22.33 26.68
CA ASN A 582 23.11 -22.60 27.80
C ASN A 582 24.57 -22.79 27.37
N GLU A 583 24.83 -23.24 26.14
CA GLU A 583 26.18 -23.62 25.67
C GLU A 583 27.07 -22.40 25.29
N LEU A 584 26.45 -21.26 24.95
CA LEU A 584 27.15 -20.04 24.53
C LEU A 584 27.78 -19.25 25.68
N SER A 585 27.37 -19.49 26.92
CA SER A 585 27.79 -18.71 28.08
C SER A 585 29.27 -18.92 28.47
N ASP A 586 29.86 -20.06 28.12
CA ASP A 586 31.17 -20.47 28.65
C ASP A 586 32.38 -19.88 27.91
N LYS A 587 32.20 -19.35 26.69
CA LYS A 587 33.32 -18.84 25.86
C LYS A 587 33.75 -17.40 26.17
N LEU A 588 32.97 -16.67 26.97
CA LEU A 588 33.09 -15.21 27.10
C LEU A 588 34.21 -14.73 28.06
N THR A 589 34.69 -15.58 28.97
CA THR A 589 35.50 -15.22 30.14
C THR A 589 36.99 -14.92 29.87
N SER A 590 37.53 -15.27 28.71
CA SER A 590 38.99 -15.15 28.45
C SER A 590 39.43 -13.78 27.92
N VAL A 591 38.52 -12.97 27.38
CA VAL A 591 38.81 -11.69 26.72
C VAL A 591 38.92 -10.52 27.71
N GLU A 592 38.52 -10.71 28.97
CA GLU A 592 38.29 -9.64 29.95
C GLU A 592 39.56 -9.02 30.57
N SER A 593 40.74 -9.65 30.45
CA SER A 593 41.93 -9.25 31.23
C SER A 593 42.70 -8.04 30.68
N VAL A 594 42.71 -7.84 29.37
CA VAL A 594 43.51 -6.78 28.71
C VAL A 594 42.84 -5.40 28.79
N VAL A 595 41.53 -5.36 28.96
CA VAL A 595 40.72 -4.13 29.05
C VAL A 595 40.94 -3.37 30.37
N GLN A 596 41.46 -4.02 31.41
CA GLN A 596 41.49 -3.50 32.78
C GLN A 596 42.44 -2.31 33.03
N THR A 597 43.55 -2.20 32.28
CA THR A 597 44.62 -1.24 32.65
C THR A 597 44.34 0.20 32.18
N LEU A 598 43.63 0.36 31.06
CA LEU A 598 43.25 1.68 30.52
C LEU A 598 42.02 2.28 31.21
N SER A 599 41.17 1.44 31.82
CA SER A 599 40.03 1.88 32.64
C SER A 599 40.47 2.80 33.79
N LYS A 600 41.59 2.47 34.43
CA LYS A 600 41.97 2.99 35.74
C LYS A 600 42.18 4.52 35.82
N LYS A 601 42.59 5.16 34.72
CA LYS A 601 42.81 6.62 34.67
C LYS A 601 41.54 7.41 34.36
N ILE A 602 40.62 6.79 33.62
CA ILE A 602 39.30 7.32 33.31
C ILE A 602 38.45 7.30 34.59
N ASP A 603 38.61 6.26 35.41
CA ASP A 603 37.87 6.07 36.67
C ASP A 603 38.06 7.23 37.68
N GLU A 604 39.25 7.82 37.79
CA GLU A 604 39.56 8.86 38.81
C GLU A 604 38.86 10.22 38.59
N LEU A 605 38.63 10.62 37.32
CA LEU A 605 37.90 11.86 36.99
C LEU A 605 36.39 11.67 37.09
N GLN A 606 35.90 10.50 36.69
CA GLN A 606 34.49 10.11 36.83
C GLN A 606 34.05 10.12 38.30
N GLU A 607 34.89 9.64 39.21
CA GLU A 607 34.58 9.51 40.63
C GLU A 607 34.24 10.85 41.31
N LYS A 608 34.95 11.94 40.98
CA LYS A 608 34.70 13.26 41.58
C LYS A 608 33.35 13.85 41.17
N THR A 609 32.94 13.66 39.92
CA THR A 609 31.68 14.22 39.41
C THR A 609 30.47 13.40 39.87
N ASN A 610 30.61 12.08 39.90
CA ASN A 610 29.59 11.16 40.43
C ASN A 610 29.13 11.55 41.84
N VAL A 611 30.10 11.84 42.73
CA VAL A 611 29.83 12.25 44.12
C VAL A 611 28.98 13.51 44.22
N LYS A 612 29.07 14.43 43.25
CA LYS A 612 28.26 15.66 43.24
C LYS A 612 26.81 15.37 42.84
N ILE A 613 26.61 14.64 41.74
CA ILE A 613 25.29 14.32 41.19
C ILE A 613 24.48 13.48 42.19
N GLU A 614 25.11 12.48 42.82
CA GLU A 614 24.47 11.66 43.83
C GLU A 614 23.94 12.48 45.00
N LYS A 615 24.73 13.43 45.51
CA LYS A 615 24.31 14.28 46.63
C LYS A 615 23.07 15.10 46.26
N GLU A 616 22.99 15.62 45.04
CA GLU A 616 21.84 16.41 44.58
C GLU A 616 20.58 15.56 44.43
N LEU A 617 20.68 14.38 43.82
CA LEU A 617 19.55 13.46 43.66
C LEU A 617 19.06 12.90 45.00
N GLU A 618 19.98 12.59 45.91
CA GLU A 618 19.66 12.06 47.24
C GLU A 618 18.97 13.13 48.11
N LEU A 619 19.38 14.38 48.04
CA LEU A 619 18.67 15.50 48.69
C LEU A 619 17.21 15.59 48.24
N ILE A 620 16.95 15.37 46.94
CA ILE A 620 15.60 15.44 46.39
C ILE A 620 14.77 14.25 46.86
N ARG A 621 15.35 13.05 46.84
CA ARG A 621 14.71 11.85 47.37
C ARG A 621 14.32 12.05 48.83
N GLN A 622 15.24 12.55 49.67
CA GLN A 622 14.98 12.82 51.07
C GLN A 622 13.86 13.85 51.28
N SER A 623 13.86 14.93 50.50
CA SER A 623 12.78 15.92 50.55
C SER A 623 11.41 15.33 50.23
N ARG A 624 11.32 14.42 49.25
CA ARG A 624 10.07 13.73 48.88
C ARG A 624 9.61 12.73 49.94
N ILE A 625 10.53 11.97 50.51
CA ILE A 625 10.21 11.06 51.62
C ILE A 625 9.65 11.85 52.80
N GLN A 626 10.21 13.03 53.09
CA GLN A 626 9.70 13.92 54.12
C GLN A 626 8.30 14.47 53.79
N GLU A 627 8.06 14.90 52.55
CA GLU A 627 6.72 15.35 52.09
C GLU A 627 5.66 14.24 52.19
N ILE A 628 5.98 13.01 51.79
CA ILE A 628 5.09 11.85 51.87
C ILE A 628 4.83 11.50 53.34
N THR A 629 5.87 11.52 54.18
CA THR A 629 5.74 11.25 55.62
C THR A 629 4.84 12.29 56.30
N ASN A 630 5.00 13.57 55.97
CA ASN A 630 4.13 14.63 56.47
C ASN A 630 2.68 14.44 56.01
N SER A 631 2.47 14.09 54.75
CA SER A 631 1.14 13.81 54.19
C SER A 631 0.46 12.63 54.88
N LYS A 632 1.21 11.55 55.14
CA LYS A 632 0.74 10.37 55.89
C LYS A 632 0.35 10.75 57.32
N ASN A 633 1.14 11.58 57.99
CA ASN A 633 0.84 12.05 59.34
C ASN A 633 -0.44 12.91 59.38
N ILE A 634 -0.64 13.79 58.41
CA ILE A 634 -1.86 14.62 58.30
C ILE A 634 -3.09 13.73 58.08
N LEU A 635 -3.02 12.76 57.18
CA LEU A 635 -4.13 11.85 56.90
C LEU A 635 -4.44 10.91 58.08
N ASN A 636 -3.42 10.45 58.82
CA ASN A 636 -3.61 9.70 60.06
C ASN A 636 -4.35 10.53 61.11
N TYR A 637 -3.93 11.79 61.31
CA TYR A 637 -4.61 12.70 62.22
C TYR A 637 -6.07 12.95 61.80
N GLN A 638 -6.33 13.14 60.51
CA GLN A 638 -7.70 13.30 60.00
C GLN A 638 -8.55 12.05 60.21
N LYS A 639 -7.98 10.86 59.99
CA LYS A 639 -8.64 9.57 60.27
C LYS A 639 -9.04 9.48 61.74
N GLU A 640 -8.12 9.74 62.66
CA GLU A 640 -8.38 9.71 64.10
C GLU A 640 -9.48 10.71 64.52
N GLN A 641 -9.46 11.93 63.98
CA GLN A 641 -10.50 12.92 64.26
C GLN A 641 -11.88 12.50 63.74
N LEU A 642 -11.94 11.86 62.57
CA LEU A 642 -13.19 11.33 62.03
C LEU A 642 -13.70 10.13 62.85
N GLU A 643 -12.81 9.24 63.30
CA GLU A 643 -13.16 8.10 64.17
C GLU A 643 -13.76 8.56 65.50
N LEU A 644 -13.13 9.56 66.15
CA LEU A 644 -13.66 10.13 67.39
C LEU A 644 -15.06 10.71 67.20
N ARG A 645 -15.28 11.48 66.13
CA ARG A 645 -16.61 12.05 65.82
C ARG A 645 -17.64 10.98 65.52
N ILE A 646 -17.27 9.90 64.81
CA ILE A 646 -18.17 8.78 64.54
C ILE A 646 -18.56 8.10 65.85
N ASN A 647 -17.61 7.88 66.76
CA ASN A 647 -17.87 7.28 68.07
C ASN A 647 -18.82 8.14 68.93
N ASP A 648 -18.66 9.48 68.94
CA ASP A 648 -19.58 10.39 69.64
C ASP A 648 -21.02 10.25 69.13
N PHE A 649 -21.20 10.14 67.81
CA PHE A 649 -22.51 9.90 67.21
C PHE A 649 -23.07 8.52 67.56
N GLU A 650 -22.23 7.49 67.61
CA GLU A 650 -22.66 6.14 68.02
C GLU A 650 -23.10 6.08 69.50
N GLU A 651 -22.51 6.91 70.36
CA GLU A 651 -22.97 7.09 71.74
C GLU A 651 -24.32 7.82 71.81
N LEU A 652 -24.51 8.89 71.02
CA LEU A 652 -25.79 9.59 70.92
C LEU A 652 -26.90 8.69 70.37
N ILE A 653 -26.58 7.82 69.40
CA ILE A 653 -27.50 6.80 68.88
C ILE A 653 -27.93 5.87 70.00
N ARG A 654 -26.97 5.37 70.79
CA ARG A 654 -27.26 4.47 71.92
C ARG A 654 -28.18 5.13 72.95
N ASN A 655 -27.91 6.39 73.31
CA ASN A 655 -28.75 7.13 74.23
C ASN A 655 -30.16 7.40 73.66
N ALA A 656 -30.26 7.64 72.36
CA ALA A 656 -31.55 7.78 71.68
C ALA A 656 -32.35 6.47 71.70
N ASP A 657 -31.69 5.33 71.46
CA ASP A 657 -32.30 4.00 71.52
C ASP A 657 -32.84 3.70 72.92
N ASP A 658 -32.09 4.06 73.96
CA ASP A 658 -32.51 3.90 75.35
C ASP A 658 -33.73 4.79 75.68
N GLU A 659 -33.76 6.06 75.23
CA GLU A 659 -34.94 6.92 75.40
C GLU A 659 -36.15 6.39 74.62
N ILE A 660 -35.96 5.90 73.39
CA ILE A 660 -37.02 5.26 72.59
C ILE A 660 -37.62 4.10 73.36
N ASN A 661 -36.78 3.22 73.91
CA ASN A 661 -37.23 2.05 74.66
C ASN A 661 -38.01 2.43 75.91
N LEU A 662 -37.59 3.47 76.64
CA LEU A 662 -38.33 3.97 77.81
C LEU A 662 -39.66 4.63 77.42
N TYR A 663 -39.66 5.43 76.35
CA TYR A 663 -40.85 6.17 75.90
C TYR A 663 -41.94 5.23 75.37
N LEU A 664 -41.55 4.23 74.58
CA LEU A 664 -42.47 3.23 74.03
C LEU A 664 -43.02 2.26 75.07
N ASN A 665 -42.31 2.04 76.19
CA ASN A 665 -42.77 1.18 77.28
C ASN A 665 -43.59 1.93 78.36
N SER A 666 -43.79 3.24 78.22
CA SER A 666 -44.60 4.02 79.17
C SER A 666 -46.11 3.74 79.03
N LEU A 667 -46.84 3.82 80.15
CA LEU A 667 -48.30 3.61 80.17
C LEU A 667 -49.05 4.60 79.26
N SER A 668 -48.51 5.82 79.11
CA SER A 668 -49.01 6.87 78.23
C SER A 668 -48.90 6.49 76.74
N SER A 669 -47.77 5.94 76.31
CA SER A 669 -47.56 5.54 74.92
C SER A 669 -48.34 4.29 74.54
N GLN A 670 -48.57 3.36 75.48
CA GLN A 670 -49.46 2.22 75.26
C GLN A 670 -50.90 2.66 74.95
N ILE A 671 -51.36 3.74 75.59
CA ILE A 671 -52.68 4.32 75.29
C ILE A 671 -52.64 5.07 73.95
N GLN A 672 -51.63 5.89 73.68
CA GLN A 672 -51.54 6.65 72.42
C GLN A 672 -51.36 5.76 71.19
N SER A 673 -50.56 4.69 71.30
CA SER A 673 -50.39 3.69 70.24
C SER A 673 -51.66 2.90 69.94
N PHE A 674 -52.59 2.78 70.90
CA PHE A 674 -53.93 2.22 70.68
C PHE A 674 -54.79 3.11 69.77
N PHE A 675 -54.64 4.44 69.84
CA PHE A 675 -55.42 5.39 69.04
C PHE A 675 -54.85 5.62 67.63
N VAL A 676 -53.53 5.63 67.46
CA VAL A 676 -52.86 5.98 66.17
C VAL A 676 -52.39 4.74 65.38
N GLY A 677 -52.31 3.58 66.03
CA GLY A 677 -51.78 2.34 65.47
C GLY A 677 -50.31 2.14 65.85
N LYS A 678 -50.00 0.98 66.45
CA LYS A 678 -48.72 0.73 67.12
C LYS A 678 -47.48 0.94 66.26
N VAL A 679 -47.44 0.36 65.06
CA VAL A 679 -46.27 0.44 64.16
C VAL A 679 -46.00 1.89 63.73
N LYS A 680 -47.05 2.60 63.31
CA LYS A 680 -46.95 3.98 62.84
C LYS A 680 -46.52 4.91 63.98
N TYR A 681 -47.07 4.71 65.17
CA TYR A 681 -46.69 5.46 66.36
C TYR A 681 -45.24 5.20 66.78
N GLU A 682 -44.78 3.96 66.75
CA GLU A 682 -43.39 3.60 67.05
C GLU A 682 -42.40 4.22 66.07
N GLU A 683 -42.70 4.20 64.78
CA GLU A 683 -41.85 4.76 63.74
C GLU A 683 -41.79 6.30 63.78
N GLU A 684 -42.93 6.96 63.97
CA GLU A 684 -42.98 8.41 64.19
C GLU A 684 -42.23 8.81 65.46
N THR A 685 -42.32 8.00 66.52
CA THR A 685 -41.62 8.22 67.80
C THR A 685 -40.11 8.03 67.64
N LYS A 686 -39.66 6.97 66.97
CA LYS A 686 -38.24 6.74 66.66
C LYS A 686 -37.66 7.87 65.84
N ASN A 687 -38.33 8.28 64.76
CA ASN A 687 -37.87 9.38 63.93
C ASN A 687 -37.80 10.71 64.70
N LYS A 688 -38.76 10.96 65.60
CA LYS A 688 -38.77 12.14 66.46
C LYS A 688 -37.61 12.11 67.47
N ILE A 689 -37.34 10.95 68.08
CA ILE A 689 -36.27 10.81 69.08
C ILE A 689 -34.89 10.78 68.43
N TYR A 690 -34.66 10.05 67.32
CA TYR A 690 -33.38 10.12 66.63
C TYR A 690 -33.03 11.54 66.16
N LYS A 691 -34.00 12.28 65.59
CA LYS A 691 -33.81 13.70 65.25
C LYS A 691 -33.49 14.61 66.44
N LYS A 692 -33.89 14.21 67.66
CA LYS A 692 -33.58 14.94 68.90
C LYS A 692 -32.10 14.75 69.30
N TYR A 693 -31.55 13.57 69.04
CA TYR A 693 -30.21 13.19 69.50
C TYR A 693 -29.12 13.46 68.47
N TYR A 694 -29.37 13.23 67.17
CA TYR A 694 -28.36 13.42 66.14
C TYR A 694 -28.93 13.62 64.73
N ASP A 695 -28.09 14.11 63.81
CA ASP A 695 -28.40 14.26 62.39
C ASP A 695 -27.88 13.06 61.60
N THR A 696 -28.79 12.27 61.04
CA THR A 696 -28.50 11.05 60.29
C THR A 696 -27.73 11.31 58.98
N ILE A 697 -27.98 12.44 58.31
CA ILE A 697 -27.29 12.79 57.06
C ILE A 697 -25.84 13.10 57.37
N LYS A 698 -25.61 13.91 58.41
CA LYS A 698 -24.26 14.30 58.86
C LYS A 698 -23.42 13.08 59.27
N PHE A 699 -24.02 12.10 59.95
CA PHE A 699 -23.35 10.86 60.35
C PHE A 699 -22.91 10.01 59.15
N ASN A 700 -23.80 9.83 58.16
CA ASN A 700 -23.48 9.05 56.97
C ASN A 700 -22.40 9.72 56.11
N THR A 701 -22.42 11.05 55.99
CA THR A 701 -21.35 11.80 55.31
C THR A 701 -19.99 11.59 55.98
N LEU A 702 -19.93 11.63 57.32
CA LEU A 702 -18.70 11.37 58.07
C LEU A 702 -18.16 9.94 57.85
N LYS A 703 -19.03 8.93 57.77
CA LYS A 703 -18.62 7.55 57.47
C LYS A 703 -18.04 7.39 56.07
N LEU A 704 -18.58 8.09 55.08
CA LEU A 704 -18.02 8.11 53.72
C LEU A 704 -16.65 8.81 53.68
N GLU A 705 -16.51 9.97 54.34
CA GLU A 705 -15.24 10.70 54.43
C GLU A 705 -14.14 9.88 55.14
N HIS A 706 -14.51 9.13 56.18
CA HIS A 706 -13.60 8.22 56.89
C HIS A 706 -13.11 7.08 55.99
N LEU A 707 -14.01 6.44 55.24
CA LEU A 707 -13.66 5.39 54.27
C LEU A 707 -12.76 5.90 53.14
N GLU A 708 -13.03 7.11 52.63
CA GLU A 708 -12.16 7.75 51.63
C GLU A 708 -10.78 8.08 52.18
N THR A 709 -10.70 8.53 53.43
CA THR A 709 -9.43 8.82 54.10
C THR A 709 -8.59 7.55 54.30
N ILE A 710 -9.23 6.43 54.68
CA ILE A 710 -8.55 5.13 54.80
C ILE A 710 -7.96 4.69 53.45
N LYS A 711 -8.73 4.76 52.37
CA LYS A 711 -8.25 4.41 51.02
C LYS A 711 -7.06 5.28 50.60
N LYS A 712 -7.09 6.58 50.90
CA LYS A 712 -5.95 7.49 50.61
C LYS A 712 -4.70 7.11 51.40
N LEU A 713 -4.87 6.60 52.63
CA LEU A 713 -3.77 6.22 53.51
C LEU A 713 -3.14 4.89 53.11
N GLU A 714 -3.95 3.92 52.68
CA GLU A 714 -3.50 2.63 52.14
C GLU A 714 -2.70 2.79 50.84
N ASN A 715 -2.96 3.84 50.07
CA ASN A 715 -2.26 4.14 48.81
C ASN A 715 -0.92 4.88 49.01
N LEU A 716 -0.53 5.25 50.23
CA LEU A 716 0.75 5.93 50.51
C LEU A 716 1.82 4.94 50.96
N ASP A 717 2.60 4.46 49.99
CA ASP A 717 3.78 3.62 50.25
C ASP A 717 5.03 4.48 50.53
N ILE A 718 5.84 4.11 51.53
CA ILE A 718 7.08 4.81 51.90
C ILE A 718 8.25 3.84 51.74
N PRO A 719 9.05 3.95 50.68
CA PRO A 719 10.20 3.07 50.47
C PRO A 719 11.35 3.38 51.44
N SER A 720 12.18 2.37 51.73
CA SER A 720 13.36 2.50 52.59
C SER A 720 14.52 3.26 51.93
N ASN A 721 15.36 3.90 52.74
CA ASN A 721 16.43 4.82 52.29
C ASN A 721 17.69 4.14 51.72
N GLU A 722 17.80 2.81 51.75
CA GLU A 722 19.09 2.11 51.52
C GLU A 722 19.31 1.62 50.07
N GLY A 723 18.41 1.94 49.13
CA GLY A 723 18.49 1.51 47.73
C GLY A 723 19.24 2.47 46.80
N LYS A 724 19.84 1.95 45.73
CA LYS A 724 20.40 2.74 44.60
C LYS A 724 19.37 3.72 44.02
N ILE A 725 19.85 4.85 43.49
CA ILE A 725 19.00 5.83 42.80
C ILE A 725 18.59 5.27 41.44
N ILE A 726 17.29 5.00 41.27
CA ILE A 726 16.74 4.45 40.03
C ILE A 726 16.29 5.58 39.11
N ILE A 727 16.78 5.56 37.87
CA ILE A 727 16.37 6.49 36.80
C ILE A 727 15.79 5.68 35.64
N TYR A 728 14.51 5.85 35.34
CA TYR A 728 13.89 5.24 34.16
C TYR A 728 14.26 6.02 32.91
N CYS A 729 14.57 5.36 31.81
CA CYS A 729 14.83 6.02 30.53
C CYS A 729 14.37 5.18 29.35
N GLU A 730 14.21 5.82 28.20
CA GLU A 730 13.58 5.18 27.04
C GLU A 730 14.47 4.14 26.36
N ASN A 731 13.90 2.98 26.07
CA ASN A 731 14.44 1.95 25.20
C ASN A 731 15.89 1.51 25.55
N GLN A 732 16.74 1.37 24.53
CA GLN A 732 18.12 0.89 24.66
C GLN A 732 19.07 1.95 25.24
N ASN A 733 18.61 3.19 25.48
CA ASN A 733 19.46 4.27 26.00
C ASN A 733 19.99 3.94 27.39
N ALA A 734 19.25 3.15 28.19
CA ALA A 734 19.69 2.70 29.51
C ALA A 734 21.04 1.98 29.46
N HIS A 735 21.29 1.19 28.42
CA HIS A 735 22.56 0.49 28.26
C HIS A 735 23.71 1.48 28.03
N LEU A 736 23.49 2.54 27.27
CA LEU A 736 24.48 3.57 26.98
C LEU A 736 24.69 4.53 28.17
N PHE A 737 23.63 4.93 28.88
CA PHE A 737 23.72 5.73 30.10
C PHE A 737 24.45 5.00 31.22
N ASN A 738 24.17 3.70 31.42
CA ASN A 738 24.87 2.91 32.44
C ASN A 738 26.37 2.75 32.13
N LYS A 739 26.80 2.89 30.86
CA LYS A 739 28.22 2.91 30.47
C LYS A 739 28.96 4.19 30.88
N LEU A 740 28.24 5.25 31.26
CA LEU A 740 28.85 6.46 31.85
C LEU A 740 29.35 6.22 33.28
N SER A 741 28.94 5.10 33.91
CA SER A 741 29.39 4.63 35.21
C SER A 741 29.16 5.62 36.36
N PHE A 742 27.98 6.24 36.39
CA PHE A 742 27.58 7.05 37.54
C PHE A 742 27.45 6.18 38.80
N HIS A 743 28.17 6.53 39.87
CA HIS A 743 28.15 5.78 41.11
C HIS A 743 26.78 5.92 41.80
N ASN A 744 26.32 4.84 42.45
CA ASN A 744 25.01 4.73 43.11
C ASN A 744 23.74 5.06 42.28
N ILE A 745 23.87 5.29 40.96
CA ILE A 745 22.78 5.54 40.02
C ILE A 745 22.62 4.33 39.10
N HIS A 746 21.38 3.94 38.82
CA HIS A 746 21.10 2.87 37.88
C HIS A 746 19.98 3.26 36.92
N PHE A 747 20.30 3.25 35.63
CA PHE A 747 19.33 3.51 34.57
C PHE A 747 18.58 2.23 34.23
N ILE A 748 17.26 2.27 34.31
CA ILE A 748 16.38 1.16 33.96
C ILE A 748 15.66 1.50 32.66
N PRO A 749 15.70 0.60 31.65
CA PRO A 749 14.98 0.83 30.41
C PRO A 749 13.48 0.71 30.63
N GLU A 750 12.73 1.61 30.00
CA GLU A 750 11.28 1.55 29.86
C GLU A 750 10.91 1.54 28.38
N THR A 751 9.73 0.98 28.08
CA THR A 751 9.30 0.72 26.69
C THR A 751 9.13 1.98 25.85
N ASN A 752 8.82 3.13 26.45
CA ASN A 752 8.66 4.43 25.80
C ASN A 752 8.57 5.57 26.84
N SER A 753 8.56 6.82 26.36
CA SER A 753 8.37 8.04 27.14
C SER A 753 7.16 8.00 28.09
N ASN A 754 6.04 7.43 27.65
CA ASN A 754 4.83 7.29 28.48
C ASN A 754 5.09 6.35 29.68
N GLY A 755 5.80 5.25 29.47
CA GLY A 755 6.20 4.32 30.53
C GLY A 755 7.08 5.00 31.57
N VAL A 756 8.07 5.78 31.11
CA VAL A 756 8.92 6.59 32.01
C VAL A 756 8.06 7.55 32.83
N TYR A 757 7.16 8.30 32.19
CA TYR A 757 6.31 9.26 32.88
C TYR A 757 5.39 8.61 33.93
N ILE A 758 4.72 7.50 33.58
CA ILE A 758 3.83 6.77 34.49
C ILE A 758 4.59 6.25 35.72
N LYS A 759 5.80 5.72 35.53
CA LYS A 759 6.62 5.21 36.65
C LYS A 759 7.09 6.31 37.59
N VAL A 760 7.47 7.46 37.04
CA VAL A 760 7.87 8.66 37.79
C VAL A 760 6.69 9.26 38.55
N GLN A 761 5.50 9.23 37.95
CA GLN A 761 4.27 9.68 38.60
C GLN A 761 3.83 8.71 39.71
N ALA A 762 3.92 7.39 39.47
CA ALA A 762 3.54 6.36 40.43
C ALA A 762 4.50 6.29 41.63
N ASN A 763 5.79 6.56 41.42
CA ASN A 763 6.82 6.52 42.46
C ASN A 763 7.59 7.85 42.52
N PRO A 764 7.21 8.77 43.41
CA PRO A 764 7.86 10.09 43.54
C PRO A 764 9.34 10.04 43.96
N THR A 765 9.81 8.88 44.41
CA THR A 765 11.20 8.62 44.80
C THR A 765 12.05 8.07 43.66
N HIS A 766 11.45 7.70 42.54
CA HIS A 766 12.16 7.29 41.33
C HIS A 766 12.29 8.46 40.38
N PHE A 767 13.35 8.46 39.59
CA PHE A 767 13.61 9.51 38.61
C PHE A 767 13.33 8.99 37.20
N GLY A 768 13.14 9.89 36.25
CA GLY A 768 13.02 9.52 34.84
C GLY A 768 13.75 10.50 33.94
N VAL A 769 14.31 10.00 32.85
CA VAL A 769 14.91 10.75 31.75
C VAL A 769 14.14 10.41 30.48
N ARG A 770 13.66 11.44 29.80
CA ARG A 770 12.82 11.33 28.61
C ARG A 770 13.42 12.10 27.43
N ASP A 771 13.27 11.56 26.22
CA ASP A 771 13.50 12.29 24.97
C ASP A 771 12.55 13.49 24.87
N ARG A 772 13.07 14.63 24.41
CA ARG A 772 12.29 15.88 24.35
C ARG A 772 11.12 15.79 23.38
N ASP A 773 11.31 15.04 22.30
CA ASP A 773 10.43 15.02 21.14
C ASP A 773 10.04 16.44 20.71
N TYR A 774 8.75 16.69 20.47
CA TYR A 774 8.21 17.98 20.09
C TYR A 774 7.74 18.82 21.29
N LEU A 775 8.28 18.64 22.50
CA LEU A 775 7.94 19.49 23.65
C LEU A 775 8.56 20.89 23.53
N THR A 776 7.76 21.94 23.78
CA THR A 776 8.26 23.34 23.79
C THR A 776 9.06 23.61 25.08
N ASP A 777 9.92 24.64 25.06
CA ASP A 777 10.71 25.01 26.25
C ASP A 777 9.81 25.33 27.45
N ASN A 778 8.68 26.01 27.21
CA ASN A 778 7.71 26.31 28.25
C ASN A 778 7.01 25.06 28.79
N GLU A 779 6.69 24.08 27.94
CA GLU A 779 6.12 22.80 28.36
C GLU A 779 7.11 22.02 29.22
N VAL A 780 8.38 21.97 28.82
CA VAL A 780 9.46 21.35 29.59
C VAL A 780 9.62 22.03 30.96
N ILE A 781 9.63 23.36 31.02
CA ILE A 781 9.72 24.12 32.28
C ILE A 781 8.53 23.81 33.21
N LYS A 782 7.31 23.78 32.66
CA LYS A 782 6.09 23.42 33.43
C LYS A 782 6.18 22.00 33.98
N LEU A 783 6.65 21.06 33.17
CA LEU A 783 6.80 19.65 33.56
C LEU A 783 7.89 19.48 34.63
N LYS A 784 9.07 20.08 34.46
CA LYS A 784 10.14 20.07 35.46
C LYS A 784 9.70 20.69 36.79
N LYS A 785 8.87 21.74 36.75
CA LYS A 785 8.30 22.36 37.96
C LYS A 785 7.28 21.45 38.66
N LEU A 786 6.46 20.74 37.89
CA LEU A 786 5.44 19.82 38.41
C LEU A 786 6.07 18.54 38.97
N HIS A 787 7.08 18.01 38.27
CA HIS A 787 7.77 16.76 38.58
C HIS A 787 9.28 16.98 38.62
N LYS A 788 9.81 17.38 39.78
CA LYS A 788 11.26 17.60 39.98
C LYS A 788 12.14 16.37 39.76
N ASN A 789 11.54 15.17 39.83
CA ASN A 789 12.17 13.89 39.57
C ASN A 789 12.08 13.47 38.09
N TYR A 790 11.62 14.37 37.20
CA TYR A 790 11.44 14.11 35.77
C TYR A 790 12.34 15.01 34.93
N PHE A 791 13.37 14.41 34.34
CA PHE A 791 14.33 15.06 33.47
C PHE A 791 13.92 14.88 32.01
N ILE A 792 13.98 15.96 31.24
CA ILE A 792 13.67 15.98 29.82
C ILE A 792 14.89 16.54 29.12
N LEU A 793 15.34 15.86 28.07
CA LEU A 793 16.46 16.28 27.23
C LEU A 793 16.24 17.69 26.66
N ASP A 794 17.32 18.42 26.44
CA ASP A 794 17.27 19.76 25.85
C ASP A 794 17.10 19.71 24.32
N TYR A 795 17.62 18.67 23.66
CA TYR A 795 17.43 18.38 22.24
C TYR A 795 16.41 17.26 21.99
N TYR A 796 15.96 17.14 20.74
CA TYR A 796 14.85 16.26 20.33
C TYR A 796 14.93 14.84 20.89
N CYS A 797 16.07 14.15 20.75
CA CYS A 797 16.29 12.81 21.30
C CYS A 797 17.76 12.60 21.70
N PHE A 798 18.03 11.47 22.36
CA PHE A 798 19.38 11.07 22.79
C PHE A 798 20.44 11.11 21.67
N GLU A 799 20.09 10.65 20.46
CA GLU A 799 21.02 10.62 19.31
C GLU A 799 21.46 12.02 18.86
N ASN A 800 20.68 13.07 19.18
CA ASN A 800 21.10 14.45 18.92
C ASN A 800 22.35 14.85 19.71
N TYR A 801 22.59 14.24 20.87
CA TYR A 801 23.80 14.46 21.65
C TYR A 801 24.97 13.63 21.11
N LEU A 802 24.73 12.39 20.68
CA LEU A 802 25.78 11.54 20.11
C LEU A 802 26.40 12.16 18.85
N TYR A 803 25.57 12.63 17.93
CA TYR A 803 26.01 13.16 16.64
C TYR A 803 26.07 14.69 16.60
N HIS A 804 26.11 15.33 17.77
CA HIS A 804 26.26 16.78 17.86
C HIS A 804 27.61 17.22 17.26
N PRO A 805 27.68 18.30 16.46
CA PRO A 805 28.94 18.77 15.88
C PRO A 805 30.07 18.97 16.89
N ASP A 806 29.77 19.53 18.07
CA ASP A 806 30.78 19.70 19.14
C ASP A 806 31.28 18.37 19.71
N ASN A 807 30.41 17.36 19.78
CA ASN A 807 30.79 16.03 20.26
C ASN A 807 31.76 15.35 19.30
N LEU A 808 31.54 15.55 17.99
CA LEU A 808 32.37 14.99 16.93
C LEU A 808 33.72 15.68 16.82
N VAL A 809 33.79 16.99 17.11
CA VAL A 809 35.06 17.74 17.12
C VAL A 809 36.03 17.17 18.16
N GLU A 810 35.54 16.76 19.33
CA GLU A 810 36.37 16.22 20.41
C GLU A 810 37.06 14.89 20.05
N LEU A 811 36.51 14.16 19.06
CA LEU A 811 37.11 12.93 18.56
C LEU A 811 38.29 13.17 17.60
N GLU A 812 38.64 14.44 17.31
CA GLU A 812 39.77 14.84 16.46
C GLU A 812 39.80 14.10 15.10
N LEU A 813 38.64 13.95 14.47
CA LEU A 813 38.48 13.18 13.23
C LEU A 813 39.20 13.84 12.03
N ASP A 814 40.00 13.05 11.30
CA ASP A 814 40.77 13.51 10.14
C ASP A 814 39.89 14.18 9.06
N ASN A 815 40.20 15.42 8.69
CA ASN A 815 39.45 16.20 7.70
C ASN A 815 37.97 16.45 8.05
N PHE A 816 37.58 16.37 9.32
CA PHE A 816 36.26 16.80 9.74
C PHE A 816 36.19 18.33 9.80
N ASN A 817 35.22 18.90 9.10
CA ASN A 817 34.94 20.32 9.13
C ASN A 817 33.57 20.56 9.75
N LYS A 818 33.57 21.20 10.92
CA LYS A 818 32.37 21.48 11.72
C LYS A 818 31.34 22.31 10.94
N ASP A 819 31.78 23.36 10.25
CA ASP A 819 30.89 24.29 9.54
C ASP A 819 30.22 23.60 8.34
N LEU A 820 30.96 22.76 7.61
CA LEU A 820 30.41 21.94 6.54
C LEU A 820 29.36 20.95 7.06
N TYR A 821 29.62 20.34 8.22
CA TYR A 821 28.66 19.43 8.82
C TYR A 821 27.39 20.14 9.32
N ILE A 822 27.51 21.33 9.89
CA ILE A 822 26.35 22.14 10.29
C ILE A 822 25.51 22.52 9.07
N ASN A 823 26.14 22.94 7.97
CA ASN A 823 25.43 23.25 6.73
C ASN A 823 24.70 22.02 6.16
N GLU A 824 25.32 20.84 6.23
CA GLU A 824 24.68 19.59 5.82
C GLU A 824 23.43 19.30 6.66
N LEU A 825 23.50 19.49 7.99
CA LEU A 825 22.34 19.33 8.86
C LEU A 825 21.20 20.31 8.51
N ILE A 826 21.53 21.55 8.16
CA ILE A 826 20.54 22.56 7.73
C ILE A 826 19.85 22.11 6.44
N ILE A 827 20.62 21.68 5.43
CA ILE A 827 20.08 21.19 4.15
C ILE A 827 19.14 20.00 4.36
N GLN A 828 19.56 19.03 5.17
CA GLN A 828 18.73 17.85 5.45
C GLN A 828 17.44 18.22 6.20
N LYS A 829 17.53 19.11 7.20
CA LYS A 829 16.37 19.66 7.93
C LYS A 829 15.39 20.33 6.97
N GLU A 830 15.86 21.20 6.07
CA GLU A 830 15.00 21.89 5.10
C GLU A 830 14.30 20.91 4.16
N SER A 831 15.02 19.92 3.63
CA SER A 831 14.45 18.91 2.72
C SER A 831 13.36 18.04 3.37
N LYS A 832 13.39 17.89 4.70
CA LYS A 832 12.46 17.04 5.47
C LYS A 832 11.39 17.83 6.22
N TYR A 833 11.41 19.16 6.12
CA TYR A 833 10.52 20.06 6.87
C TYR A 833 9.04 19.68 6.72
N ASP A 834 8.56 19.54 5.49
CA ASP A 834 7.13 19.26 5.21
C ASP A 834 6.69 17.89 5.76
N SER A 835 7.55 16.87 5.64
CA SER A 835 7.31 15.53 6.18
C SER A 835 7.18 15.54 7.71
N ILE A 836 8.04 16.31 8.38
CA ILE A 836 8.05 16.46 9.84
C ILE A 836 6.79 17.20 10.32
N VAL A 837 6.45 18.33 9.67
CA VAL A 837 5.26 19.13 10.02
C VAL A 837 3.98 18.32 9.85
N ALA A 838 3.88 17.46 8.82
CA ALA A 838 2.72 16.61 8.60
C ALA A 838 2.46 15.61 9.76
N LYS A 839 3.51 15.16 10.46
CA LYS A 839 3.41 14.19 11.57
C LYS A 839 3.28 14.86 12.95
N LEU A 840 3.67 16.14 13.07
CA LEU A 840 3.78 16.88 14.32
C LEU A 840 2.54 16.79 15.23
N ILE A 841 1.35 17.08 14.68
CA ILE A 841 0.09 17.11 15.45
C ILE A 841 -0.24 15.75 16.04
N ASN A 842 -0.07 14.69 15.25
CA ASN A 842 -0.37 13.32 15.66
C ASN A 842 0.61 12.85 16.76
N SER A 843 1.89 13.17 16.62
CA SER A 843 2.90 12.87 17.63
C SER A 843 2.59 13.55 18.96
N ARG A 844 2.27 14.86 18.96
CA ARG A 844 1.95 15.61 20.20
C ARG A 844 0.66 15.14 20.87
N ASN A 845 -0.33 14.69 20.11
CA ASN A 845 -1.58 14.14 20.68
C ASN A 845 -1.36 12.82 21.44
N SER A 846 -0.25 12.13 21.19
CA SER A 846 0.02 10.84 21.83
C SER A 846 0.57 10.95 23.27
N TYR A 847 1.16 12.10 23.63
CA TYR A 847 1.87 12.32 24.90
C TYR A 847 0.93 12.24 26.13
N GLN A 848 1.29 11.41 27.11
CA GLN A 848 0.52 11.22 28.35
C GLN A 848 0.49 12.47 29.24
N GLU A 849 1.56 13.26 29.21
CA GLU A 849 1.74 14.48 29.98
C GLU A 849 0.65 15.52 29.69
N PHE A 850 0.08 15.47 28.49
CA PHE A 850 -0.99 16.38 28.07
C PHE A 850 -2.39 15.89 28.41
N LYS A 851 -2.53 14.65 28.89
CA LYS A 851 -3.83 14.01 29.20
C LYS A 851 -4.26 14.19 30.66
N LEU A 852 -3.49 14.91 31.46
CA LEU A 852 -3.85 15.22 32.85
C LEU A 852 -5.04 16.20 32.91
N PRO A 853 -6.16 15.83 33.55
CA PRO A 853 -7.38 16.64 33.56
C PRO A 853 -7.25 17.96 34.35
N ASP A 854 -6.36 18.02 35.35
CA ASP A 854 -6.30 19.12 36.31
C ASP A 854 -5.18 20.17 36.04
N VAL A 855 -4.29 19.94 35.07
CA VAL A 855 -3.19 20.86 34.75
C VAL A 855 -3.05 21.03 33.24
N LYS A 856 -3.35 22.24 32.73
CA LYS A 856 -3.14 22.59 31.31
C LYS A 856 -1.65 22.81 31.01
N ILE A 857 -0.93 21.71 30.80
CA ILE A 857 0.50 21.73 30.46
C ILE A 857 0.70 22.15 29.00
N ARG A 858 -0.07 21.54 28.08
CA ARG A 858 0.04 21.75 26.64
C ARG A 858 -0.18 23.21 26.26
N GLU A 859 0.73 23.76 25.48
CA GLU A 859 0.56 25.06 24.85
C GLU A 859 -0.35 24.97 23.63
N LYS A 860 -1.19 26.00 23.44
CA LYS A 860 -2.11 26.06 22.29
C LYS A 860 -1.39 26.38 20.98
N ASN A 861 -0.16 26.89 21.04
CA ASN A 861 0.56 27.38 19.88
C ASN A 861 1.66 26.40 19.45
N ASP A 862 1.32 25.46 18.59
CA ASP A 862 2.26 24.50 18.02
C ASP A 862 3.21 25.15 16.96
N LEU A 863 3.01 26.44 16.61
CA LEU A 863 3.84 27.17 15.64
C LEU A 863 5.29 27.37 16.11
N ILE A 864 5.54 27.43 17.41
CA ILE A 864 6.90 27.62 17.97
C ILE A 864 7.84 26.48 17.53
N ILE A 865 7.31 25.26 17.39
CA ILE A 865 8.07 24.09 16.94
C ILE A 865 8.40 24.21 15.45
N CYS A 866 7.47 24.75 14.67
CA CYS A 866 7.67 25.05 13.27
C CYS A 866 8.67 26.20 13.07
N GLU A 867 8.71 27.18 13.97
CA GLU A 867 9.71 28.26 14.02
C GLU A 867 11.10 27.71 14.36
N ASN A 868 11.20 26.81 15.35
CA ASN A 868 12.46 26.15 15.67
C ASN A 868 13.04 25.40 14.47
N LEU A 869 12.20 24.62 13.76
CA LEU A 869 12.60 23.90 12.54
C LEU A 869 12.96 24.83 11.37
N LYS A 870 12.43 26.06 11.34
CA LYS A 870 12.78 27.08 10.34
C LYS A 870 14.07 27.83 10.68
N SER A 871 14.55 27.76 11.92
CA SER A 871 15.80 28.38 12.32
C SER A 871 16.99 27.66 11.71
N ASP A 872 18.02 28.43 11.34
CA ASP A 872 19.33 27.90 10.91
C ASP A 872 20.30 27.81 12.09
N GLU A 873 19.91 28.30 13.27
CA GLU A 873 20.70 28.14 14.48
C GLU A 873 20.60 26.69 14.99
N LEU A 874 21.74 26.00 15.01
CA LEU A 874 21.88 24.58 15.42
C LEU A 874 21.16 24.25 16.72
N GLU A 875 21.42 25.05 17.76
CA GLU A 875 20.88 24.87 19.10
C GLU A 875 19.35 25.05 19.17
N ILE A 876 18.77 25.75 18.19
CA ILE A 876 17.34 26.01 18.11
C ILE A 876 16.66 24.88 17.33
N PHE A 877 17.14 24.52 16.15
CA PHE A 877 16.45 23.52 15.33
C PHE A 877 16.63 22.09 15.86
N LEU A 878 17.75 21.76 16.51
CA LEU A 878 17.96 20.44 17.13
C LEU A 878 17.01 20.15 18.29
N LYS A 879 16.31 21.16 18.83
CA LYS A 879 15.21 20.95 19.79
C LYS A 879 13.99 20.28 19.15
N SER A 880 13.88 20.31 17.82
CA SER A 880 12.69 19.86 17.09
C SER A 880 13.01 18.95 15.89
N PHE A 881 14.28 18.76 15.56
CA PHE A 881 14.77 17.89 14.48
C PHE A 881 15.45 16.64 15.04
N SER A 882 15.09 15.45 14.56
CA SER A 882 15.60 14.17 15.08
C SER A 882 16.83 13.66 14.32
N LEU A 883 17.97 13.48 15.00
CA LEU A 883 19.13 12.79 14.40
C LEU A 883 19.03 11.25 14.41
N LYS A 884 17.93 10.71 14.96
CA LYS A 884 17.65 9.27 14.96
C LYS A 884 16.91 8.83 13.70
N THR A 885 15.86 9.56 13.33
CA THR A 885 14.90 9.15 12.29
C THR A 885 14.98 9.99 11.03
N GLU A 886 15.33 11.28 11.16
CA GLU A 886 15.29 12.24 10.06
C GLU A 886 16.69 12.62 9.56
N PHE A 887 17.78 12.05 10.09
CA PHE A 887 19.15 12.35 9.67
C PHE A 887 19.74 11.24 8.81
N ASP A 888 20.26 11.61 7.63
CA ASP A 888 21.08 10.75 6.80
C ASP A 888 22.54 10.79 7.25
N ARG A 889 23.05 9.62 7.65
CA ARG A 889 24.39 9.43 8.22
C ARG A 889 25.49 9.30 7.16
N THR A 890 25.17 9.40 5.87
CA THR A 890 26.15 9.30 4.76
C THR A 890 27.38 10.19 4.97
N PHE A 891 27.20 11.44 5.40
CA PHE A 891 28.30 12.37 5.69
C PHE A 891 29.28 11.84 6.76
N LEU A 892 28.77 11.16 7.79
CA LEU A 892 29.56 10.62 8.90
C LEU A 892 30.06 9.19 8.67
N SER A 893 29.46 8.45 7.74
CA SER A 893 29.77 7.04 7.47
C SER A 893 31.26 6.78 7.18
N LYS A 894 31.94 7.75 6.54
CA LYS A 894 33.37 7.71 6.21
C LYS A 894 34.30 7.65 7.45
N TYR A 895 33.79 8.01 8.62
CA TYR A 895 34.53 7.99 9.89
C TYR A 895 34.30 6.72 10.73
N GLN A 896 33.41 5.81 10.30
CA GLN A 896 33.12 4.53 10.97
C GLN A 896 32.89 4.64 12.49
N LEU A 897 32.14 5.67 12.90
CA LEU A 897 31.89 5.97 14.31
C LEU A 897 30.99 4.92 14.97
N LYS A 898 31.39 4.45 16.16
CA LYS A 898 30.56 3.60 17.02
C LYS A 898 29.98 4.43 18.17
N ASP A 899 28.74 4.17 18.56
CA ASP A 899 28.07 4.91 19.63
C ASP A 899 28.84 4.84 20.97
N GLU A 900 29.55 3.73 21.22
CA GLU A 900 30.41 3.57 22.40
C GLU A 900 31.60 4.53 22.44
N ASN A 901 32.06 5.02 21.29
CA ASN A 901 33.12 6.03 21.23
C ASN A 901 32.54 7.43 21.43
N LEU A 902 31.32 7.67 20.95
CA LEU A 902 30.63 8.96 21.01
C LEU A 902 30.13 9.31 22.42
N ILE A 903 29.87 8.33 23.28
CA ILE A 903 29.50 8.55 24.70
C ILE A 903 30.69 8.78 25.63
N LYS A 904 31.92 8.52 25.16
CA LYS A 904 33.14 8.60 25.97
C LYS A 904 33.78 9.99 25.96
N THR A 905 33.31 10.87 25.09
CA THR A 905 33.72 12.26 25.02
C THR A 905 33.30 13.02 26.28
N GLU A 906 34.12 13.97 26.68
CA GLU A 906 33.85 14.90 27.78
C GLU A 906 32.64 15.77 27.47
N TRP A 907 32.45 16.20 26.21
CA TRP A 907 31.30 16.99 25.80
C TRP A 907 29.98 16.25 26.04
N PHE A 908 29.89 14.98 25.60
CA PHE A 908 28.68 14.19 25.81
C PHE A 908 28.39 13.99 27.29
N ARG A 909 29.43 13.60 28.05
CA ARG A 909 29.35 13.43 29.50
C ARG A 909 28.89 14.70 30.21
N ASP A 910 29.51 15.84 29.94
CA ASP A 910 29.17 17.14 30.54
C ASP A 910 27.72 17.55 30.27
N ARG A 911 27.19 17.27 29.06
CA ARG A 911 25.79 17.55 28.74
C ARG A 911 24.81 16.69 29.55
N ILE A 912 25.10 15.40 29.71
CA ILE A 912 24.27 14.51 30.53
C ILE A 912 24.40 14.84 32.02
N GLU A 913 25.60 15.19 32.49
CA GLU A 913 25.83 15.62 33.86
C GLU A 913 25.06 16.90 34.18
N LYS A 914 25.07 17.88 33.26
CA LYS A 914 24.27 19.11 33.37
C LYS A 914 22.78 18.81 33.47
N LEU A 915 22.26 17.89 32.66
CA LEU A 915 20.86 17.47 32.68
C LEU A 915 20.44 16.88 34.03
N LEU A 916 21.31 16.06 34.64
CA LEU A 916 21.04 15.37 35.90
C LEU A 916 21.31 16.27 37.12
N SER A 917 22.03 17.37 36.95
CA SER A 917 22.29 18.36 37.99
C SER A 917 21.21 19.43 38.08
N PHE A 918 20.97 19.95 39.28
CA PHE A 918 19.86 20.87 39.56
C PHE A 918 20.22 22.36 39.45
N THR A 919 21.50 22.69 39.31
CA THR A 919 21.95 24.07 39.15
C THR A 919 21.84 24.53 37.70
N GLN A 920 20.64 24.98 37.31
CA GLN A 920 20.42 26.02 36.31
C GLN A 920 19.39 27.04 36.80
#